data_AF-A0A0G1UBP4-F1
#
_entry.id   AF-A0A0G1UBP4-F1
#
_cell.length_a   1.000
_cell.length_b   1.000
_cell.length_c   1.000
_cell.angle_alpha   90.00
_cell.angle_beta   90.00
_cell.angle_gamma   90.00
#
_symmetry.space_group_name_H-M   'P 1'
#
loop_
_entity.id
_entity.type
_entity.pdbx_description
1 polymer ?
#
loop_
_entity_poly.entity_id
_entity_poly.type
_entity_poly.pdbx_seq_one_letter_code
_entity_poly.pdbx_strand_id
1 'polypeptide(L)'
;MQDVYFRERRLNLSTLGEFLMRLITRAFYIVFAATIFVLVFSSNVQYLNWLGILGGFFLIDRLIHLGEGEKSLNELKGEKINLALAVTPGAYNLLSLAFHKALVTRRSFYLTFLRVLIDRREIQEALKRLDVPAKDFMKKNDEFLLASSEIQNREEILRMIEVLTREAYVNASALKEKFIEPRNFLVALAGLNLPEISKLLDLFDVKADDLQEAIIFGRFRGFFRTISRLPSVLGGFVRQQRFLRHRVMNRAWTARPTPTLDQFSTDLTDLARAERAGFLIGHEKEFSEMLNVISRPGKPNALLVGEPGIGKSSVIAHLAFRIVKDEVPPILFDKRLVSLEIADFLANATPEILSGRIQKMVEEIVMAGNIVLVVPNIHDLFRTAQGRALNAIDLLLPIVKNQAIPVIGETYPREFKALIQPRSDFLEQFEVINFTEISEAETVRYLTYYSLILERQYKVFITFKAIQKSVELAHRYLRQKPLPASAADLLKQSLAKAKENKFKKLQADLVVAVAEEESQIPIRAAGAAETEKLLNLEVIIHEKLIDQSAAVSAVARALREYRSGLSRKGGPIATFLFVGPTGVGKTELSKILAEIQFGSKEMMIRFDMSEYQDKQSIFRFIGTPDGEKTGALTDAVLAKPYSLVLLDEFEKAHPDILNLFLQVFDDGRLTDSLGRTVNFENTIIIATSNANSDFIKGELEKGQTIENIAGEVKRKLTDYFKPELINRFSDTIVFKTLSEDEIYAVTKILLREVAGTVREAQSVDIDFDDAAVKRIAELGYSPVFGARPLRQVISAKVRGVLAEKILRKEISRGDTLKMVLENGEIQFQIKNQVYN
;
A
#
# COMPACT_ATOMS: atom_id res chain seq x y z
N MET A 1 23.65 25.43 -17.02
CA MET A 1 23.03 24.55 -18.04
C MET A 1 23.95 24.52 -19.23
N GLN A 2 24.29 23.34 -19.77
CA GLN A 2 25.01 23.24 -21.04
C GLN A 2 24.19 23.94 -22.14
N ASP A 3 24.84 24.59 -23.10
CA ASP A 3 24.15 25.21 -24.23
C ASP A 3 23.80 24.11 -25.24
N VAL A 4 22.53 23.78 -25.34
CA VAL A 4 22.03 22.62 -26.08
C VAL A 4 21.14 23.10 -27.20
N TYR A 5 21.48 22.72 -28.45
CA TYR A 5 20.77 23.11 -29.66
C TYR A 5 20.46 21.90 -30.54
N PHE A 6 19.55 22.06 -31.49
CA PHE A 6 19.23 21.04 -32.48
C PHE A 6 19.53 21.54 -33.89
N ARG A 7 20.50 20.93 -34.56
CA ARG A 7 20.83 21.24 -35.97
C ARG A 7 21.07 19.98 -36.78
N GLU A 8 20.15 19.70 -37.70
CA GLU A 8 20.23 18.59 -38.62
C GLU A 8 20.21 19.09 -40.06
N ARG A 9 21.29 18.82 -40.81
CA ARG A 9 21.44 19.32 -42.19
C ARG A 9 20.46 18.65 -43.14
N ARG A 10 20.04 17.42 -42.85
CA ARG A 10 19.10 16.67 -43.70
C ARG A 10 17.74 17.33 -43.79
N LEU A 11 17.26 17.99 -42.72
CA LEU A 11 16.00 18.74 -42.74
C LEU A 11 16.00 19.90 -43.74
N ASN A 12 17.18 20.40 -44.16
CA ASN A 12 17.32 21.43 -45.19
C ASN A 12 17.07 20.92 -46.62
N LEU A 13 17.01 19.61 -46.81
CA LEU A 13 16.71 19.01 -48.10
C LEU A 13 15.20 19.05 -48.38
N SER A 14 14.83 18.97 -49.65
CA SER A 14 13.46 18.68 -50.03
C SER A 14 13.12 17.21 -49.70
N THR A 15 11.84 16.87 -49.64
CA THR A 15 11.38 15.47 -49.48
C THR A 15 12.03 14.53 -50.48
N LEU A 16 12.18 14.99 -51.74
CA LEU A 16 12.85 14.26 -52.81
C LEU A 16 14.36 14.15 -52.56
N GLY A 17 15.00 15.21 -52.05
CA GLY A 17 16.41 15.20 -51.65
C GLY A 17 16.71 14.21 -50.51
N GLU A 18 15.87 14.17 -49.47
CA GLU A 18 16.00 13.18 -48.40
C GLU A 18 15.75 11.74 -48.88
N PHE A 19 14.82 11.55 -49.82
CA PHE A 19 14.58 10.24 -50.45
C PHE A 19 15.80 9.79 -51.26
N LEU A 20 16.35 10.65 -52.12
CA LEU A 20 17.55 10.35 -52.91
C LEU A 20 18.75 10.03 -52.02
N MET A 21 18.99 10.81 -50.96
CA MET A 21 20.06 10.52 -50.01
C MET A 21 19.90 9.13 -49.38
N ARG A 22 18.69 8.76 -48.95
CA ARG A 22 18.43 7.40 -48.41
C ARG A 22 18.65 6.31 -49.45
N LEU A 23 18.25 6.55 -50.70
CA LEU A 23 18.44 5.61 -51.81
C LEU A 23 19.93 5.41 -52.10
N ILE A 24 20.70 6.50 -52.20
CA ILE A 24 22.15 6.48 -52.45
C ILE A 24 22.86 5.72 -51.33
N THR A 25 22.55 6.04 -50.06
CA THR A 25 23.17 5.36 -48.91
C THR A 25 22.86 3.86 -48.91
N ARG A 26 21.61 3.46 -49.20
CA ARG A 26 21.24 2.04 -49.30
C ARG A 26 21.93 1.34 -50.47
N ALA A 27 21.98 1.97 -51.64
CA ALA A 27 22.67 1.45 -52.80
C ALA A 27 24.17 1.25 -52.51
N PHE A 28 24.80 2.22 -51.85
CA PHE A 28 26.19 2.12 -51.41
C PHE A 28 26.41 0.89 -50.50
N TYR A 29 25.57 0.68 -49.48
CA TYR A 29 25.70 -0.48 -48.61
C TYR A 29 25.46 -1.81 -49.33
N ILE A 30 24.54 -1.86 -50.29
CA ILE A 30 24.30 -3.06 -51.11
C ILE A 30 25.54 -3.39 -51.96
N VAL A 31 26.09 -2.39 -52.64
CA VAL A 31 27.32 -2.53 -53.44
C VAL A 31 28.48 -2.93 -52.54
N PHE A 32 28.60 -2.32 -51.37
CA PHE A 32 29.65 -2.64 -50.40
C PHE A 32 29.54 -4.08 -49.87
N ALA A 33 28.32 -4.55 -49.56
CA ALA A 33 28.08 -5.94 -49.17
C ALA A 33 28.39 -6.93 -50.29
N ALA A 34 28.01 -6.63 -51.53
CA ALA A 34 28.37 -7.44 -52.69
C ALA A 34 29.89 -7.49 -52.91
N THR A 35 30.57 -6.37 -52.71
CA THR A 35 32.04 -6.28 -52.81
C THR A 35 32.71 -7.14 -51.74
N ILE A 36 32.23 -7.06 -50.49
CA ILE A 36 32.71 -7.92 -49.40
C ILE A 36 32.48 -9.39 -49.72
N PHE A 37 31.33 -9.76 -50.26
CA PHE A 37 31.03 -11.13 -50.65
C PHE A 37 32.03 -11.66 -51.69
N VAL A 38 32.30 -10.87 -52.74
CA VAL A 38 33.31 -11.22 -53.76
C VAL A 38 34.71 -11.33 -53.16
N LEU A 39 35.10 -10.41 -52.28
CA LEU A 39 36.41 -10.43 -51.62
C LEU A 39 36.57 -11.64 -50.69
N VAL A 40 35.51 -12.10 -50.03
CA VAL A 40 35.58 -13.26 -49.11
C VAL A 40 35.54 -14.59 -49.87
N PHE A 41 34.69 -14.72 -50.91
CA PHE A 41 34.39 -16.02 -51.52
C PHE A 41 35.01 -16.25 -52.91
N SER A 42 35.44 -15.20 -53.60
CA SER A 42 35.88 -15.30 -55.01
C SER A 42 37.32 -14.83 -55.25
N SER A 43 37.99 -14.28 -54.22
CA SER A 43 39.38 -13.84 -54.34
C SER A 43 40.37 -14.97 -54.01
N ASN A 44 41.33 -15.18 -54.91
CA ASN A 44 42.45 -16.10 -54.72
C ASN A 44 43.64 -15.46 -53.97
N VAL A 45 43.53 -14.18 -53.58
CA VAL A 45 44.59 -13.42 -52.89
C VAL A 45 44.27 -13.34 -51.41
N GLN A 46 45.14 -13.94 -50.58
CA GLN A 46 44.91 -14.10 -49.14
C GLN A 46 44.66 -12.76 -48.40
N TYR A 47 45.37 -11.69 -48.75
CA TYR A 47 45.18 -10.37 -48.14
C TYR A 47 43.82 -9.74 -48.45
N LEU A 48 43.28 -9.95 -49.65
CA LEU A 48 41.96 -9.46 -50.04
C LEU A 48 40.83 -10.21 -49.30
N ASN A 49 41.04 -11.49 -49.01
CA ASN A 49 40.09 -12.28 -48.23
C ASN A 49 40.00 -11.79 -46.78
N TRP A 50 41.14 -11.47 -46.15
CA TRP A 50 41.16 -10.85 -44.82
C TRP A 50 40.49 -9.47 -44.80
N LEU A 51 40.70 -8.66 -45.84
CA LEU A 51 40.03 -7.37 -45.99
C LEU A 51 38.51 -7.54 -46.15
N GLY A 52 38.07 -8.57 -46.89
CA GLY A 52 36.67 -8.96 -46.96
C GLY A 52 36.09 -9.38 -45.61
N ILE A 53 36.82 -10.19 -44.82
CA ILE A 53 36.39 -10.62 -43.47
C ILE A 53 36.24 -9.42 -42.53
N LEU A 54 37.21 -8.51 -42.51
CA LEU A 54 37.13 -7.27 -41.72
C LEU A 54 35.98 -6.36 -42.16
N GLY A 55 35.78 -6.23 -43.48
CA GLY A 55 34.61 -5.53 -44.04
C GLY A 55 33.29 -6.20 -43.63
N GLY A 56 33.26 -7.52 -43.56
CA GLY A 56 32.14 -8.30 -43.04
C GLY A 56 31.84 -8.00 -41.57
N PHE A 57 32.86 -7.95 -40.70
CA PHE A 57 32.69 -7.52 -39.32
C PHE A 57 32.16 -6.09 -39.21
N PHE A 58 32.66 -5.17 -40.04
CA PHE A 58 32.14 -3.80 -40.10
C PHE A 58 30.67 -3.75 -40.54
N LEU A 59 30.25 -4.56 -41.50
CA LEU A 59 28.83 -4.64 -41.89
C LEU A 59 27.96 -5.23 -40.79
N ILE A 60 28.43 -6.26 -40.09
CA ILE A 60 27.75 -6.86 -38.95
C ILE A 60 27.58 -5.82 -37.83
N ASP A 61 28.66 -5.12 -37.48
CA ASP A 61 28.65 -4.01 -36.52
C ASP A 61 27.64 -2.92 -36.94
N ARG A 62 27.71 -2.48 -38.20
CA ARG A 62 26.79 -1.46 -38.72
C ARG A 62 25.33 -1.91 -38.72
N LEU A 63 25.06 -3.19 -38.97
CA LEU A 63 23.72 -3.77 -38.88
C LEU A 63 23.21 -3.83 -37.44
N ILE A 64 24.09 -4.13 -36.48
CA ILE A 64 23.77 -4.13 -35.04
C ILE A 64 23.40 -2.71 -34.58
N HIS A 65 24.12 -1.69 -35.06
CA HIS A 65 23.94 -0.28 -34.66
C HIS A 65 22.98 0.53 -35.55
N LEU A 66 22.26 -0.11 -36.49
CA LEU A 66 21.47 0.59 -37.51
C LEU A 66 20.27 1.40 -36.96
N GLY A 67 19.83 1.07 -35.74
CA GLY A 67 18.75 1.77 -35.03
C GLY A 67 19.21 2.81 -34.01
N GLU A 68 20.51 2.98 -33.82
CA GLU A 68 21.10 3.83 -32.79
C GLU A 68 21.38 5.25 -33.29
N GLY A 69 21.46 6.22 -32.37
CA GLY A 69 21.96 7.56 -32.68
C GLY A 69 23.47 7.53 -33.00
N GLU A 70 23.98 8.60 -33.60
CA GLU A 70 25.41 8.72 -33.92
C GLU A 70 26.29 8.82 -32.67
N LYS A 71 25.77 9.39 -31.58
CA LYS A 71 26.44 9.47 -30.27
C LYS A 71 25.46 9.15 -29.16
N SER A 72 25.94 8.48 -28.12
CA SER A 72 25.14 8.25 -26.92
C SER A 72 25.00 9.53 -26.08
N LEU A 73 23.95 9.64 -25.27
CA LEU A 73 23.76 10.78 -24.35
C LEU A 73 24.95 10.97 -23.39
N ASN A 74 25.62 9.87 -23.00
CA ASN A 74 26.79 9.92 -22.13
C ASN A 74 28.06 10.43 -22.82
N GLU A 75 28.12 10.33 -24.15
CA GLU A 75 29.23 10.81 -24.98
C GLU A 75 29.08 12.29 -25.37
N LEU A 76 27.90 12.88 -25.18
CA LEU A 76 27.65 14.29 -25.42
C LEU A 76 28.32 15.14 -24.32
N LYS A 77 29.58 15.53 -24.55
CA LYS A 77 30.36 16.40 -23.66
C LYS A 77 30.82 17.65 -24.41
N GLY A 78 30.71 18.82 -23.78
CA GLY A 78 31.18 20.10 -24.32
C GLY A 78 30.32 21.29 -23.87
N GLU A 79 30.76 22.50 -24.20
CA GLU A 79 30.02 23.75 -23.91
C GLU A 79 28.77 23.90 -24.79
N LYS A 80 28.82 23.43 -26.04
CA LYS A 80 27.72 23.43 -27.02
C LYS A 80 27.42 22.02 -27.53
N ILE A 81 26.22 21.52 -27.28
CA ILE A 81 25.83 20.14 -27.60
C ILE A 81 24.73 20.14 -28.68
N ASN A 82 24.99 19.43 -29.79
CA ASN A 82 23.99 19.21 -30.84
C ASN A 82 23.20 17.92 -30.56
N LEU A 83 21.91 18.05 -30.23
CA LEU A 83 21.05 16.91 -29.92
C LEU A 83 20.76 16.00 -31.11
N ALA A 84 20.90 16.49 -32.34
CA ALA A 84 20.65 15.68 -33.54
C ALA A 84 21.49 14.40 -33.58
N LEU A 85 22.68 14.42 -32.98
CA LEU A 85 23.59 13.27 -32.91
C LEU A 85 23.04 12.14 -32.02
N ALA A 86 22.21 12.45 -31.03
CA ALA A 86 21.63 11.47 -30.13
C ALA A 86 20.20 11.04 -30.50
N VAL A 87 19.58 11.69 -31.50
CA VAL A 87 18.26 11.29 -32.00
C VAL A 87 18.39 10.04 -32.85
N THR A 88 17.63 9.00 -32.50
CA THR A 88 17.61 7.76 -33.29
C THR A 88 17.09 7.99 -34.72
N PRO A 89 17.55 7.22 -35.73
CA PRO A 89 17.04 7.31 -37.09
C PRO A 89 15.52 7.15 -37.16
N GLY A 90 14.95 6.30 -36.29
CA GLY A 90 13.52 6.10 -36.17
C GLY A 90 12.77 7.36 -35.73
N ALA A 91 13.27 8.07 -34.72
CA ALA A 91 12.67 9.32 -34.25
C ALA A 91 12.85 10.45 -35.27
N TYR A 92 14.04 10.56 -35.86
CA TYR A 92 14.33 11.55 -36.89
C TYR A 92 13.39 11.43 -38.09
N ASN A 93 13.14 10.22 -38.58
CA ASN A 93 12.22 9.99 -39.70
C ASN A 93 10.79 10.47 -39.40
N LEU A 94 10.32 10.35 -38.16
CA LEU A 94 9.00 10.83 -37.75
C LEU A 94 8.96 12.37 -37.68
N LEU A 95 10.03 12.98 -37.15
CA LEU A 95 10.19 14.45 -37.13
C LEU A 95 10.20 15.02 -38.55
N SER A 96 11.00 14.44 -39.46
CA SER A 96 11.05 14.86 -40.87
C SER A 96 9.68 14.72 -41.55
N LEU A 97 9.00 13.57 -41.35
CA LEU A 97 7.68 13.35 -41.92
C LEU A 97 6.66 14.39 -41.43
N ALA A 98 6.63 14.66 -40.12
CA ALA A 98 5.74 15.66 -39.55
C ALA A 98 6.09 17.08 -39.99
N PHE A 99 7.38 17.42 -40.09
CA PHE A 99 7.88 18.70 -40.58
C PHE A 99 7.37 18.98 -42.00
N HIS A 100 7.58 18.05 -42.93
CA HIS A 100 7.13 18.20 -44.30
C HIS A 100 5.60 18.23 -44.41
N LYS A 101 4.90 17.38 -43.64
CA LYS A 101 3.44 17.36 -43.65
C LYS A 101 2.86 18.68 -43.14
N ALA A 102 3.37 19.21 -42.03
CA ALA A 102 2.92 20.48 -41.46
C ALA A 102 3.13 21.66 -42.43
N LEU A 103 4.28 21.71 -43.11
CA LEU A 103 4.56 22.72 -44.14
C LEU A 103 3.58 22.68 -45.32
N VAL A 104 3.22 21.48 -45.78
CA VAL A 104 2.30 21.29 -46.91
C VAL A 104 0.86 21.58 -46.50
N THR A 105 0.43 21.08 -45.33
CA THR A 105 -0.96 21.20 -44.88
C THR A 105 -1.27 22.55 -44.24
N ARG A 106 -0.24 23.33 -43.85
CA ARG A 106 -0.36 24.58 -43.07
C ARG A 106 -1.19 24.38 -41.79
N ARG A 107 -0.80 23.38 -41.01
CA ARG A 107 -1.45 22.98 -39.76
C ARG A 107 -0.41 22.86 -38.66
N SER A 108 -0.86 22.79 -37.41
CA SER A 108 0.01 22.69 -36.25
C SER A 108 1.00 21.53 -36.38
N PHE A 109 2.30 21.84 -36.31
CA PHE A 109 3.37 20.85 -36.29
C PHE A 109 3.22 19.85 -35.14
N TYR A 110 2.89 20.31 -33.92
CA TYR A 110 2.81 19.43 -32.74
C TYR A 110 1.69 18.39 -32.87
N LEU A 111 0.50 18.77 -33.31
CA LEU A 111 -0.62 17.84 -33.56
C LEU A 111 -0.34 16.90 -34.73
N THR A 112 0.36 17.39 -35.76
CA THR A 112 0.80 16.57 -36.91
C THR A 112 1.82 15.52 -36.47
N PHE A 113 2.76 15.91 -35.61
CA PHE A 113 3.77 15.02 -35.08
C PHE A 113 3.18 14.00 -34.10
N LEU A 114 2.27 14.42 -33.22
CA LEU A 114 1.50 13.53 -32.35
C LEU A 114 0.76 12.48 -33.19
N ARG A 115 0.13 12.88 -34.30
CA ARG A 115 -0.57 11.95 -35.20
C ARG A 115 0.34 10.86 -35.75
N VAL A 116 1.53 11.25 -36.21
CA VAL A 116 2.56 10.35 -36.76
C VAL A 116 3.17 9.47 -35.66
N LEU A 117 3.27 9.97 -34.44
CA LEU A 117 3.74 9.22 -33.28
C LEU A 117 2.73 8.13 -32.88
N ILE A 118 1.42 8.40 -32.84
CA ILE A 118 0.41 7.42 -32.39
C ILE A 118 0.37 6.17 -33.28
N ASP A 119 0.81 6.23 -34.54
CA ASP A 119 0.89 5.05 -35.41
C ASP A 119 1.98 4.06 -34.95
N ARG A 120 2.90 4.47 -34.07
CA ARG A 120 3.94 3.58 -33.52
C ARG A 120 3.33 2.61 -32.51
N ARG A 121 3.60 1.32 -32.70
CA ARG A 121 3.13 0.23 -31.84
C ARG A 121 3.43 0.45 -30.35
N GLU A 122 4.62 0.95 -30.03
CA GLU A 122 5.04 1.25 -28.65
C GLU A 122 4.13 2.31 -27.98
N ILE A 123 3.71 3.31 -28.75
CA ILE A 123 2.83 4.39 -28.30
C ILE A 123 1.39 3.90 -28.16
N GLN A 124 0.91 3.09 -29.12
CA GLN A 124 -0.41 2.44 -29.01
C GLN A 124 -0.50 1.53 -27.78
N GLU A 125 0.59 0.85 -27.45
CA GLU A 125 0.67 0.02 -26.25
C GLU A 125 0.63 0.87 -24.97
N ALA A 126 1.36 1.99 -24.93
CA ALA A 126 1.29 2.94 -23.80
C ALA A 126 -0.13 3.49 -23.62
N LEU A 127 -0.80 3.93 -24.70
CA LEU A 127 -2.20 4.39 -24.63
C LEU A 127 -3.14 3.29 -24.13
N LYS A 128 -2.96 2.05 -24.62
CA LYS A 128 -3.75 0.90 -24.15
C LYS A 128 -3.55 0.63 -22.66
N ARG A 129 -2.35 0.85 -22.10
CA ARG A 129 -2.06 0.71 -20.66
C ARG A 129 -2.81 1.74 -19.82
N LEU A 130 -2.96 2.94 -20.36
CA LEU A 130 -3.72 4.04 -19.76
C LEU A 130 -5.24 3.90 -19.89
N ASP A 131 -5.71 2.78 -20.45
CA ASP A 131 -7.11 2.54 -20.81
C ASP A 131 -7.67 3.49 -21.88
N VAL A 132 -6.80 3.96 -22.77
CA VAL A 132 -7.16 4.84 -23.89
C VAL A 132 -7.16 4.05 -25.20
N PRO A 133 -8.32 3.91 -25.87
CA PRO A 133 -8.38 3.32 -27.20
C PRO A 133 -7.63 4.21 -28.21
N ALA A 134 -6.52 3.70 -28.76
CA ALA A 134 -5.69 4.46 -29.69
C ALA A 134 -6.48 5.00 -30.92
N LYS A 135 -7.51 4.28 -31.37
CA LYS A 135 -8.38 4.73 -32.47
C LYS A 135 -9.16 5.99 -32.14
N ASP A 136 -9.72 6.06 -30.93
CA ASP A 136 -10.53 7.20 -30.49
C ASP A 136 -9.63 8.40 -30.23
N PHE A 137 -8.44 8.17 -29.64
CA PHE A 137 -7.41 9.18 -29.45
C PHE A 137 -6.93 9.77 -30.78
N MET A 138 -6.66 8.92 -31.78
CA MET A 138 -6.29 9.36 -33.13
C MET A 138 -7.40 10.19 -33.78
N LYS A 139 -8.66 9.73 -33.71
CA LYS A 139 -9.79 10.44 -34.30
C LYS A 139 -9.95 11.84 -33.69
N LYS A 140 -9.85 11.95 -32.36
CA LYS A 140 -9.92 13.23 -31.67
C LYS A 140 -8.75 14.14 -32.05
N ASN A 141 -7.52 13.62 -32.09
CA ASN A 141 -6.37 14.39 -32.58
C ASN A 141 -6.58 14.89 -34.02
N ASP A 142 -7.15 14.08 -34.90
CA ASP A 142 -7.47 14.47 -36.28
C ASP A 142 -8.53 15.60 -36.32
N GLU A 143 -9.52 15.60 -35.43
CA GLU A 143 -10.48 16.71 -35.26
C GLU A 143 -9.80 18.01 -34.82
N PHE A 144 -8.92 17.97 -33.80
CA PHE A 144 -8.13 19.14 -33.37
C PHE A 144 -7.21 19.63 -34.48
N LEU A 145 -6.58 18.72 -35.22
CA LEU A 145 -5.72 19.05 -36.35
C LEU A 145 -6.51 19.69 -37.50
N LEU A 146 -7.78 19.29 -37.72
CA LEU A 146 -8.70 19.92 -38.68
C LEU A 146 -9.13 21.32 -38.26
N ALA A 147 -9.32 21.53 -36.96
CA ALA A 147 -9.65 22.84 -36.40
C ALA A 147 -8.44 23.79 -36.34
N SER A 148 -7.21 23.28 -36.34
CA SER A 148 -6.00 24.11 -36.33
C SER A 148 -5.78 24.81 -37.68
N SER A 149 -5.76 26.13 -37.68
CA SER A 149 -5.36 26.97 -38.81
C SER A 149 -4.19 27.86 -38.40
N GLU A 150 -2.98 27.33 -38.46
CA GLU A 150 -1.76 28.05 -38.11
C GLU A 150 -0.88 28.18 -39.36
N ILE A 151 -0.60 29.42 -39.77
CA ILE A 151 0.38 29.69 -40.83
C ILE A 151 1.76 29.63 -40.17
N GLN A 152 2.35 28.44 -40.15
CA GLN A 152 3.68 28.22 -39.61
C GLN A 152 4.73 28.27 -40.73
N ASN A 153 5.69 29.18 -40.58
CA ASN A 153 6.81 29.27 -41.51
C ASN A 153 7.89 28.22 -41.18
N ARG A 154 8.72 27.90 -42.17
CA ARG A 154 9.77 26.89 -42.04
C ARG A 154 10.69 27.10 -40.84
N GLU A 155 11.09 28.34 -40.58
CA GLU A 155 11.97 28.68 -39.44
C GLU A 155 11.27 28.49 -38.09
N GLU A 156 9.97 28.76 -38.00
CA GLU A 156 9.20 28.57 -36.77
C GLU A 156 9.11 27.08 -36.41
N ILE A 157 8.81 26.22 -37.40
CA ILE A 157 8.76 24.77 -37.17
C ILE A 157 10.14 24.23 -36.75
N LEU A 158 11.23 24.74 -37.30
CA LEU A 158 12.58 24.35 -36.87
C LEU A 158 12.85 24.72 -35.40
N ARG A 159 12.42 25.90 -34.95
CA ARG A 159 12.49 26.30 -33.53
C ARG A 159 11.60 25.38 -32.65
N MET A 160 10.41 25.03 -33.13
CA MET A 160 9.52 24.11 -32.42
C MET A 160 10.13 22.71 -32.27
N ILE A 161 10.80 22.20 -33.31
CA ILE A 161 11.54 20.92 -33.27
C ILE A 161 12.68 21.00 -32.25
N GLU A 162 13.41 22.11 -32.22
CA GLU A 162 14.49 22.32 -31.26
C GLU A 162 13.98 22.29 -29.82
N VAL A 163 12.94 23.05 -29.50
CA VAL A 163 12.28 23.05 -28.19
C VAL A 163 11.81 21.64 -27.81
N LEU A 164 11.14 20.96 -28.73
CA LEU A 164 10.61 19.62 -28.50
C LEU A 164 11.71 18.58 -28.27
N THR A 165 12.82 18.67 -29.03
CA THR A 165 13.95 17.75 -28.90
C THR A 165 14.71 18.01 -27.60
N ARG A 166 14.75 19.26 -27.15
CA ARG A 166 15.32 19.64 -25.84
C ARG A 166 14.55 18.99 -24.70
N GLU A 167 13.21 19.02 -24.75
CA GLU A 167 12.41 18.32 -23.75
C GLU A 167 12.50 16.79 -23.86
N ALA A 168 12.56 16.25 -25.08
CA ALA A 168 12.79 14.82 -25.28
C ALA A 168 14.15 14.37 -24.71
N TYR A 169 15.18 15.22 -24.78
CA TYR A 169 16.49 14.99 -24.17
C TYR A 169 16.43 14.95 -22.64
N VAL A 170 15.70 15.88 -22.01
CA VAL A 170 15.48 15.89 -20.55
C VAL A 170 14.82 14.57 -20.12
N ASN A 171 13.77 14.16 -20.83
CA ASN A 171 13.05 12.91 -20.55
C ASN A 171 13.92 11.66 -20.77
N ALA A 172 14.68 11.59 -21.86
CA ALA A 172 15.59 10.48 -22.14
C ALA A 172 16.71 10.37 -21.08
N SER A 173 17.22 11.51 -20.64
CA SER A 173 18.25 11.59 -19.59
C SER A 173 17.71 11.12 -18.24
N ALA A 174 16.49 11.53 -17.88
CA ALA A 174 15.82 11.08 -16.65
C ALA A 174 15.63 9.55 -16.60
N LEU A 175 15.37 8.94 -17.76
CA LEU A 175 15.20 7.48 -17.92
C LEU A 175 16.53 6.72 -18.12
N LYS A 176 17.68 7.42 -18.03
CA LYS A 176 19.03 6.89 -18.29
C LYS A 176 19.12 6.15 -19.63
N GLU A 177 18.48 6.69 -20.66
CA GLU A 177 18.51 6.10 -22.00
C GLU A 177 19.80 6.47 -22.74
N LYS A 178 20.24 5.62 -23.67
CA LYS A 178 21.45 5.90 -24.47
C LYS A 178 21.18 6.92 -25.57
N PHE A 179 19.94 7.00 -26.08
CA PHE A 179 19.55 7.81 -27.24
C PHE A 179 18.16 8.41 -27.03
N ILE A 180 17.80 9.40 -27.86
CA ILE A 180 16.46 9.98 -27.91
C ILE A 180 15.62 9.17 -28.89
N GLU A 181 14.60 8.51 -28.38
CA GLU A 181 13.70 7.61 -29.10
C GLU A 181 12.30 8.22 -29.32
N PRO A 182 11.49 7.67 -30.25
CA PRO A 182 10.14 8.19 -30.53
C PRO A 182 9.25 8.35 -29.30
N ARG A 183 9.41 7.48 -28.30
CA ARG A 183 8.65 7.54 -27.04
C ARG A 183 8.96 8.79 -26.21
N ASN A 184 10.20 9.26 -26.19
CA ASN A 184 10.59 10.44 -25.39
C ASN A 184 9.92 11.70 -25.93
N PHE A 185 9.65 11.73 -27.23
CA PHE A 185 8.91 12.79 -27.89
C PHE A 185 7.42 12.84 -27.50
N LEU A 186 6.80 11.70 -27.19
CA LEU A 186 5.42 11.68 -26.70
C LEU A 186 5.31 12.35 -25.32
N VAL A 187 6.23 12.03 -24.41
CA VAL A 187 6.31 12.67 -23.09
C VAL A 187 6.64 14.15 -23.24
N ALA A 188 7.57 14.49 -24.14
CA ALA A 188 7.94 15.88 -24.42
C ALA A 188 6.73 16.69 -24.89
N LEU A 189 5.90 16.16 -25.80
CA LEU A 189 4.67 16.83 -26.24
C LEU A 189 3.69 17.09 -25.09
N ALA A 190 3.54 16.13 -24.16
CA ALA A 190 2.69 16.31 -22.99
C ALA A 190 3.27 17.37 -22.02
N GLY A 191 4.60 17.37 -21.83
CA GLY A 191 5.28 18.32 -20.92
C GLY A 191 5.32 19.77 -21.40
N LEU A 192 5.16 20.02 -22.71
CA LEU A 192 5.09 21.38 -23.26
C LEU A 192 3.79 22.14 -22.87
N ASN A 193 2.80 21.46 -22.28
CA ASN A 193 1.55 22.06 -21.80
C ASN A 193 0.81 22.90 -22.85
N LEU A 194 0.84 22.45 -24.12
CA LEU A 194 0.18 23.12 -25.22
C LEU A 194 -1.35 22.99 -25.08
N PRO A 195 -2.14 24.06 -25.23
CA PRO A 195 -3.59 24.05 -24.93
C PRO A 195 -4.37 22.92 -25.62
N GLU A 196 -4.09 22.66 -26.90
CA GLU A 196 -4.77 21.63 -27.69
C GLU A 196 -4.40 20.22 -27.22
N ILE A 197 -3.13 20.00 -26.86
CA ILE A 197 -2.64 18.70 -26.39
C ILE A 197 -3.13 18.45 -24.97
N SER A 198 -3.06 19.43 -24.07
CA SER A 198 -3.60 19.32 -22.71
C SER A 198 -5.08 19.00 -22.74
N LYS A 199 -5.87 19.72 -23.56
CA LYS A 199 -7.30 19.46 -23.72
C LYS A 199 -7.59 18.07 -24.29
N LEU A 200 -6.76 17.58 -25.21
CA LEU A 200 -6.86 16.21 -25.73
C LEU A 200 -6.56 15.18 -24.63
N LEU A 201 -5.52 15.38 -23.84
CA LEU A 201 -5.14 14.49 -22.74
C LEU A 201 -6.20 14.47 -21.62
N ASP A 202 -6.74 15.64 -21.25
CA ASP A 202 -7.81 15.78 -20.26
C ASP A 202 -9.09 15.05 -20.68
N LEU A 203 -9.43 15.07 -21.98
CA LEU A 203 -10.61 14.37 -22.52
C LEU A 203 -10.55 12.86 -22.28
N PHE A 204 -9.36 12.30 -22.16
CA PHE A 204 -9.13 10.87 -21.89
C PHE A 204 -8.67 10.59 -20.46
N ASP A 205 -8.66 11.60 -19.57
CA ASP A 205 -8.18 11.48 -18.19
C ASP A 205 -6.77 10.87 -18.14
N VAL A 206 -5.84 11.50 -18.87
CA VAL A 206 -4.42 11.13 -18.93
C VAL A 206 -3.57 12.30 -18.47
N LYS A 207 -2.72 12.08 -17.46
CA LYS A 207 -1.71 13.07 -17.05
C LYS A 207 -0.40 12.87 -17.79
N ALA A 208 0.40 13.93 -17.90
CA ALA A 208 1.73 13.87 -18.53
C ALA A 208 2.66 12.85 -17.82
N ASP A 209 2.63 12.81 -16.48
CA ASP A 209 3.43 11.88 -15.68
C ASP A 209 3.02 10.41 -15.93
N ASP A 210 1.72 10.15 -16.12
CA ASP A 210 1.20 8.82 -16.39
C ASP A 210 1.74 8.27 -17.72
N LEU A 211 1.92 9.14 -18.73
CA LEU A 211 2.51 8.77 -20.02
C LEU A 211 3.97 8.36 -19.87
N GLN A 212 4.74 9.06 -19.05
CA GLN A 212 6.15 8.74 -18.81
C GLN A 212 6.31 7.33 -18.24
N GLU A 213 5.48 6.97 -17.25
CA GLU A 213 5.49 5.63 -16.65
C GLU A 213 4.88 4.57 -17.59
N ALA A 214 3.81 4.88 -18.32
CA ALA A 214 3.21 3.95 -19.29
C ALA A 214 4.17 3.56 -20.43
N ILE A 215 5.09 4.45 -20.79
CA ILE A 215 6.10 4.21 -21.81
C ILE A 215 7.16 3.18 -21.35
N ILE A 216 7.38 3.02 -20.05
CA ILE A 216 8.27 2.00 -19.50
C ILE A 216 7.85 0.61 -20.02
N PHE A 217 6.55 0.32 -20.09
CA PHE A 217 6.05 -0.96 -20.62
C PHE A 217 6.52 -1.25 -22.05
N GLY A 218 6.58 -0.23 -22.91
CA GLY A 218 7.03 -0.35 -24.30
C GLY A 218 8.50 -0.72 -24.42
N ARG A 219 9.37 -0.11 -23.59
CA ARG A 219 10.82 -0.37 -23.53
C ARG A 219 11.10 -1.84 -23.20
N PHE A 220 10.42 -2.36 -22.19
CA PHE A 220 10.74 -3.68 -21.65
C PHE A 220 10.20 -4.83 -22.49
N ARG A 221 9.11 -4.66 -23.23
CA ARG A 221 8.61 -5.70 -24.13
C ARG A 221 9.58 -6.05 -25.27
N GLY A 222 10.35 -5.06 -25.75
CA GLY A 222 11.43 -5.26 -26.72
C GLY A 222 12.60 -6.06 -26.13
N PHE A 223 13.08 -5.65 -24.95
CA PHE A 223 14.13 -6.33 -24.20
C PHE A 223 13.75 -7.79 -23.83
N PHE A 224 12.51 -8.02 -23.44
CA PHE A 224 12.00 -9.35 -23.04
C PHE A 224 11.64 -10.28 -24.20
N ARG A 225 11.70 -9.82 -25.45
CA ARG A 225 11.50 -10.66 -26.64
C ARG A 225 12.77 -11.42 -27.02
N THR A 226 13.94 -10.88 -26.63
CA THR A 226 15.26 -11.45 -26.90
C THR A 226 15.72 -12.41 -25.79
N ILE A 227 15.21 -12.23 -24.57
CA ILE A 227 15.52 -13.07 -23.41
C ILE A 227 14.57 -14.28 -23.39
N SER A 228 15.11 -15.47 -23.70
CA SER A 228 14.34 -16.73 -23.73
C SER A 228 13.85 -17.20 -22.34
N ARG A 229 14.34 -16.60 -21.24
CA ARG A 229 13.94 -16.91 -19.85
C ARG A 229 13.87 -15.64 -19.01
N LEU A 230 12.66 -15.16 -18.68
CA LEU A 230 12.49 -14.05 -17.73
C LEU A 230 13.09 -14.44 -16.36
N PRO A 231 13.67 -13.48 -15.62
CA PRO A 231 13.85 -13.62 -14.18
C PRO A 231 12.49 -13.92 -13.56
N SER A 232 12.39 -14.95 -12.72
CA SER A 232 11.11 -15.36 -12.13
C SER A 232 10.58 -14.39 -11.05
N VAL A 233 11.38 -13.41 -10.61
CA VAL A 233 11.01 -12.34 -9.67
C VAL A 233 11.74 -11.04 -10.03
N LEU A 234 11.11 -9.89 -9.77
CA LEU A 234 11.71 -8.55 -9.79
C LEU A 234 11.79 -8.03 -8.35
N GLY A 235 13.00 -7.71 -7.91
CA GLY A 235 13.30 -7.41 -6.52
C GLY A 235 13.35 -8.68 -5.67
N GLY A 236 14.54 -9.07 -5.23
CA GLY A 236 14.76 -10.30 -4.46
C GLY A 236 14.96 -11.55 -5.31
N PHE A 237 15.14 -12.68 -4.62
CA PHE A 237 15.56 -13.96 -5.21
C PHE A 237 14.44 -15.00 -5.27
N VAL A 238 14.52 -15.89 -6.26
CA VAL A 238 13.57 -17.00 -6.43
C VAL A 238 13.93 -18.11 -5.44
N ARG A 239 13.06 -18.35 -4.46
CA ARG A 239 13.21 -19.39 -3.43
C ARG A 239 13.03 -20.84 -3.94
N GLN A 240 13.32 -21.10 -5.22
CA GLN A 240 13.35 -22.47 -5.71
C GLN A 240 14.65 -23.13 -5.26
N GLN A 241 14.51 -24.10 -4.35
CA GLN A 241 15.52 -25.10 -4.04
C GLN A 241 15.88 -25.88 -5.31
N ARG A 242 16.78 -25.35 -6.11
CA ARG A 242 17.68 -26.18 -6.90
C ARG A 242 19.02 -26.03 -6.23
N PHE A 243 19.58 -27.15 -5.78
CA PHE A 243 20.99 -27.25 -5.39
C PHE A 243 21.86 -26.75 -6.56
N LEU A 244 22.07 -25.44 -6.63
CA LEU A 244 23.12 -24.86 -7.44
C LEU A 244 24.40 -25.20 -6.68
N ARG A 245 25.06 -26.29 -7.08
CA ARG A 245 26.43 -26.52 -6.61
C ARG A 245 27.26 -25.32 -7.06
N HIS A 246 27.90 -24.64 -6.12
CA HIS A 246 28.90 -23.63 -6.45
C HIS A 246 29.98 -24.28 -7.31
N ARG A 247 30.17 -23.77 -8.54
CA ARG A 247 31.09 -24.34 -9.54
C ARG A 247 32.18 -23.36 -9.97
N VAL A 248 32.15 -22.12 -9.47
CA VAL A 248 32.94 -21.02 -10.01
C VAL A 248 33.91 -20.53 -8.94
N MET A 249 35.18 -20.95 -9.04
CA MET A 249 36.28 -20.31 -8.32
C MET A 249 36.37 -18.83 -8.70
N ASN A 250 36.91 -18.00 -7.81
CA ASN A 250 37.23 -16.61 -8.17
C ASN A 250 38.20 -16.57 -9.36
N ARG A 251 38.24 -15.46 -10.11
CA ARG A 251 39.04 -15.34 -11.35
C ARG A 251 40.53 -15.62 -11.12
N ALA A 252 41.04 -15.30 -9.92
CA ALA A 252 42.41 -15.57 -9.50
C ALA A 252 42.68 -16.99 -8.97
N TRP A 253 41.63 -17.84 -8.81
CA TRP A 253 41.72 -19.20 -8.25
C TRP A 253 42.36 -19.27 -6.86
N THR A 254 42.30 -18.20 -6.09
CA THR A 254 42.88 -18.09 -4.75
C THR A 254 41.90 -18.42 -3.63
N ALA A 255 40.60 -18.46 -3.92
CA ALA A 255 39.57 -18.75 -2.92
C ALA A 255 39.54 -20.24 -2.56
N ARG A 256 39.25 -20.54 -1.29
CA ARG A 256 39.10 -21.92 -0.79
C ARG A 256 37.62 -22.35 -0.78
N PRO A 257 37.33 -23.67 -0.92
CA PRO A 257 35.97 -24.19 -0.82
C PRO A 257 35.37 -24.00 0.58
N THR A 258 34.07 -23.75 0.65
CA THR A 258 33.32 -23.53 1.91
C THR A 258 32.15 -24.50 2.04
N PRO A 259 32.40 -25.83 2.15
CA PRO A 259 31.37 -26.85 2.08
C PRO A 259 30.34 -26.79 3.22
N THR A 260 30.76 -26.38 4.42
CA THR A 260 29.85 -26.27 5.56
C THR A 260 28.98 -25.02 5.42
N LEU A 261 29.57 -23.89 5.02
CA LEU A 261 28.82 -22.66 4.76
C LEU A 261 27.77 -22.88 3.65
N ASP A 262 28.16 -23.47 2.52
CA ASP A 262 27.28 -23.68 1.37
C ASP A 262 26.08 -24.61 1.67
N GLN A 263 26.16 -25.41 2.74
CA GLN A 263 25.05 -26.28 3.18
C GLN A 263 23.96 -25.50 3.93
N PHE A 264 24.31 -24.43 4.64
CA PHE A 264 23.41 -23.65 5.51
C PHE A 264 23.22 -22.21 5.02
N SER A 265 23.54 -21.95 3.75
CA SER A 265 23.44 -20.62 3.17
C SER A 265 23.06 -20.68 1.70
N THR A 266 22.57 -19.56 1.19
CA THR A 266 22.32 -19.34 -0.23
C THR A 266 23.33 -18.33 -0.77
N ASP A 267 24.05 -18.70 -1.83
CA ASP A 267 24.95 -17.80 -2.55
C ASP A 267 24.14 -16.87 -3.49
N LEU A 268 24.05 -15.61 -3.10
CA LEU A 268 23.30 -14.58 -3.83
C LEU A 268 24.01 -14.16 -5.13
N THR A 269 25.33 -14.32 -5.21
CA THR A 269 26.09 -14.02 -6.45
C THR A 269 25.84 -15.08 -7.51
N ASP A 270 25.73 -16.36 -7.14
CA ASP A 270 25.36 -17.42 -8.08
C ASP A 270 23.94 -17.24 -8.62
N LEU A 271 23.02 -16.78 -7.76
CA LEU A 271 21.67 -16.41 -8.21
C LEU A 271 21.68 -15.19 -9.14
N ALA A 272 22.52 -14.20 -8.87
CA ALA A 272 22.68 -13.03 -9.74
C ALA A 272 23.29 -13.39 -11.11
N ARG A 273 24.30 -14.27 -11.16
CA ARG A 273 24.89 -14.79 -12.42
C ARG A 273 23.89 -15.54 -13.29
N ALA A 274 22.94 -16.23 -12.67
CA ALA A 274 21.84 -16.90 -13.38
C ALA A 274 20.77 -15.93 -13.93
N GLU A 275 21.04 -14.62 -13.92
CA GLU A 275 20.14 -13.52 -14.32
C GLU A 275 18.83 -13.51 -13.51
N ARG A 276 18.88 -13.95 -12.25
CA ARG A 276 17.72 -13.98 -11.34
C ARG A 276 17.69 -12.86 -10.32
N ALA A 277 18.59 -11.88 -10.43
CA ALA A 277 18.60 -10.69 -9.59
C ALA A 277 17.82 -9.56 -10.27
N GLY A 278 16.96 -8.88 -9.50
CA GLY A 278 16.18 -7.72 -9.96
C GLY A 278 16.99 -6.43 -10.03
N PHE A 279 16.38 -5.38 -10.59
CA PHE A 279 16.87 -3.99 -10.48
C PHE A 279 16.44 -3.39 -9.13
N LEU A 280 17.10 -2.31 -8.71
CA LEU A 280 16.71 -1.51 -7.54
C LEU A 280 15.82 -0.35 -7.97
N ILE A 281 14.73 -0.11 -7.24
CA ILE A 281 13.89 1.09 -7.37
C ILE A 281 13.73 1.68 -5.97
N GLY A 282 14.01 2.98 -5.86
CA GLY A 282 14.17 3.63 -4.56
C GLY A 282 15.43 3.15 -3.84
N HIS A 283 15.65 3.60 -2.61
CA HIS A 283 16.75 3.16 -1.74
C HIS A 283 18.17 3.39 -2.27
N GLU A 284 18.37 4.30 -3.23
CA GLU A 284 19.69 4.56 -3.82
C GLU A 284 20.67 5.18 -2.81
N LYS A 285 20.15 5.98 -1.87
CA LYS A 285 20.95 6.58 -0.78
C LYS A 285 21.42 5.51 0.18
N GLU A 286 20.50 4.67 0.64
CA GLU A 286 20.71 3.55 1.56
C GLU A 286 21.65 2.51 0.94
N PHE A 287 21.49 2.21 -0.36
CA PHE A 287 22.41 1.35 -1.10
C PHE A 287 23.82 1.94 -1.15
N SER A 288 23.95 3.24 -1.45
CA SER A 288 25.26 3.91 -1.51
C SER A 288 25.93 3.96 -0.14
N GLU A 289 25.17 4.22 0.93
CA GLU A 289 25.65 4.19 2.30
C GLU A 289 26.12 2.80 2.72
N MET A 290 25.31 1.76 2.44
CA MET A 290 25.67 0.36 2.69
C MET A 290 26.95 0.00 1.94
N LEU A 291 27.05 0.35 0.65
CA LEU A 291 28.22 0.08 -0.18
C LEU A 291 29.48 0.77 0.38
N ASN A 292 29.34 2.01 0.85
CA ASN A 292 30.43 2.74 1.50
C ASN A 292 30.87 2.05 2.78
N VAL A 293 29.94 1.64 3.65
CA VAL A 293 30.22 0.96 4.93
C VAL A 293 30.97 -0.35 4.71
N ILE A 294 30.44 -1.26 3.87
CA ILE A 294 31.05 -2.57 3.65
C ILE A 294 32.40 -2.52 2.89
N SER A 295 32.72 -1.37 2.30
CA SER A 295 33.99 -1.12 1.61
C SER A 295 35.05 -0.46 2.51
N ARG A 296 34.72 -0.12 3.77
CA ARG A 296 35.68 0.50 4.71
C ARG A 296 36.76 -0.52 5.11
N PRO A 297 38.02 -0.08 5.32
CA PRO A 297 39.09 -0.94 5.84
C PRO A 297 38.86 -1.44 7.28
N GLY A 298 38.04 -0.74 8.07
CA GLY A 298 37.72 -1.09 9.45
C GLY A 298 36.23 -0.99 9.72
N LYS A 299 35.71 -1.94 10.51
CA LYS A 299 34.26 -2.14 10.78
C LYS A 299 33.40 -2.18 9.50
N PRO A 300 33.66 -3.10 8.55
CA PRO A 300 32.90 -3.21 7.32
C PRO A 300 31.51 -3.86 7.53
N ASN A 301 30.82 -3.51 8.61
CA ASN A 301 29.57 -4.15 8.99
C ASN A 301 28.41 -3.14 8.94
N ALA A 302 27.36 -3.48 8.19
CA ALA A 302 26.16 -2.68 8.05
C ALA A 302 24.97 -3.39 8.69
N LEU A 303 24.19 -2.68 9.50
CA LEU A 303 22.94 -3.18 10.08
C LEU A 303 21.77 -2.43 9.46
N LEU A 304 21.00 -3.12 8.61
CA LEU A 304 19.83 -2.58 7.92
C LEU A 304 18.61 -2.68 8.85
N VAL A 305 18.12 -1.54 9.31
CA VAL A 305 16.97 -1.44 10.24
C VAL A 305 15.77 -0.89 9.48
N GLY A 306 14.68 -1.65 9.40
CA GLY A 306 13.44 -1.17 8.77
C GLY A 306 12.35 -2.24 8.75
N GLU A 307 11.11 -1.83 8.53
CA GLU A 307 9.94 -2.72 8.58
C GLU A 307 10.00 -3.86 7.53
N PRO A 308 9.33 -5.01 7.77
CA PRO A 308 9.25 -6.09 6.79
C PRO A 308 8.61 -5.62 5.48
N GLY A 309 9.19 -6.01 4.35
CA GLY A 309 8.62 -5.72 3.02
C GLY A 309 8.99 -4.35 2.44
N ILE A 310 9.78 -3.53 3.14
CA ILE A 310 10.17 -2.18 2.70
C ILE A 310 11.22 -2.18 1.57
N GLY A 311 11.90 -3.31 1.33
CA GLY A 311 12.87 -3.48 0.24
C GLY A 311 14.32 -3.80 0.64
N LYS A 312 14.62 -4.11 1.91
CA LYS A 312 15.98 -4.47 2.39
C LYS A 312 16.63 -5.57 1.53
N SER A 313 15.91 -6.66 1.27
CA SER A 313 16.41 -7.76 0.44
C SER A 313 16.61 -7.38 -1.04
N SER A 314 15.92 -6.34 -1.54
CA SER A 314 16.13 -5.82 -2.89
C SER A 314 17.47 -5.10 -3.02
N VAL A 315 17.88 -4.35 -1.99
CA VAL A 315 19.21 -3.70 -1.92
C VAL A 315 20.33 -4.74 -1.91
N ILE A 316 20.17 -5.81 -1.13
CA ILE A 316 21.14 -6.92 -1.08
C ILE A 316 21.19 -7.67 -2.42
N ALA A 317 20.05 -7.92 -3.05
CA ALA A 317 20.00 -8.52 -4.39
C ALA A 317 20.68 -7.63 -5.45
N HIS A 318 20.49 -6.32 -5.35
CA HIS A 318 21.14 -5.36 -6.23
C HIS A 318 22.66 -5.33 -6.03
N LEU A 319 23.13 -5.46 -4.78
CA LEU A 319 24.56 -5.59 -4.48
C LEU A 319 25.16 -6.82 -5.18
N ALA A 320 24.52 -7.99 -5.06
CA ALA A 320 24.99 -9.19 -5.75
C ALA A 320 25.08 -8.99 -7.27
N PHE A 321 24.09 -8.33 -7.87
CA PHE A 321 24.09 -7.99 -9.30
C PHE A 321 25.28 -7.09 -9.67
N ARG A 322 25.53 -6.03 -8.90
CA ARG A 322 26.66 -5.11 -9.15
C ARG A 322 28.01 -5.77 -8.95
N ILE A 323 28.15 -6.67 -7.97
CA ILE A 323 29.37 -7.48 -7.77
C ILE A 323 29.63 -8.32 -9.03
N VAL A 324 28.62 -9.00 -9.58
CA VAL A 324 28.76 -9.83 -10.79
C VAL A 324 29.11 -9.01 -12.03
N LYS A 325 28.69 -7.74 -12.09
CA LYS A 325 29.00 -6.82 -13.20
C LYS A 325 30.31 -6.05 -13.02
N ASP A 326 31.06 -6.31 -11.95
CA ASP A 326 32.25 -5.53 -11.56
C ASP A 326 31.95 -4.02 -11.41
N GLU A 327 30.70 -3.67 -11.08
CA GLU A 327 30.23 -2.30 -10.87
C GLU A 327 30.27 -1.91 -9.38
N VAL A 328 31.29 -2.35 -8.64
CA VAL A 328 31.47 -2.11 -7.20
C VAL A 328 32.88 -1.57 -6.92
N PRO A 329 33.18 -1.02 -5.72
CA PRO A 329 34.54 -0.67 -5.36
C PRO A 329 35.49 -1.88 -5.47
N PRO A 330 36.77 -1.68 -5.82
CA PRO A 330 37.70 -2.78 -6.09
C PRO A 330 37.85 -3.79 -4.95
N ILE A 331 37.67 -3.36 -3.70
CA ILE A 331 37.73 -4.24 -2.53
C ILE A 331 36.65 -5.32 -2.53
N LEU A 332 35.55 -5.12 -3.26
CA LEU A 332 34.44 -6.07 -3.39
C LEU A 332 34.52 -6.91 -4.67
N PHE A 333 35.51 -6.69 -5.53
CA PHE A 333 35.70 -7.52 -6.73
C PHE A 333 35.93 -8.98 -6.37
N ASP A 334 35.33 -9.87 -7.16
CA ASP A 334 35.40 -11.33 -6.99
C ASP A 334 34.96 -11.86 -5.61
N LYS A 335 34.31 -11.03 -4.78
CA LYS A 335 33.68 -11.48 -3.54
C LYS A 335 32.36 -12.22 -3.81
N ARG A 336 32.04 -13.18 -2.94
CA ARG A 336 30.78 -13.93 -2.88
C ARG A 336 29.88 -13.27 -1.84
N LEU A 337 28.64 -12.98 -2.21
CA LEU A 337 27.61 -12.50 -1.28
C LEU A 337 26.79 -13.70 -0.84
N VAL A 338 26.91 -14.09 0.43
CA VAL A 338 26.36 -15.34 0.96
C VAL A 338 25.37 -15.03 2.08
N SER A 339 24.13 -15.52 1.96
CA SER A 339 23.06 -15.29 2.94
C SER A 339 22.79 -16.53 3.79
N LEU A 340 22.91 -16.39 5.12
CA LEU A 340 22.68 -17.49 6.05
C LEU A 340 21.19 -17.85 6.18
N GLU A 341 20.91 -19.14 6.25
CA GLU A 341 19.57 -19.67 6.50
C GLU A 341 19.44 -20.08 7.98
N ILE A 342 19.13 -19.11 8.85
CA ILE A 342 19.08 -19.30 10.31
C ILE A 342 18.11 -20.44 10.70
N ALA A 343 17.00 -20.61 9.98
CA ALA A 343 16.02 -21.65 10.25
C ALA A 343 16.60 -23.07 10.10
N ASP A 344 17.29 -23.34 8.99
CA ASP A 344 17.93 -24.63 8.71
C ASP A 344 19.09 -24.90 9.66
N PHE A 345 19.75 -23.83 10.09
CA PHE A 345 20.83 -23.87 11.05
C PHE A 345 20.36 -24.25 12.47
N LEU A 346 19.20 -23.75 12.90
CA LEU A 346 18.59 -24.03 14.22
C LEU A 346 17.82 -25.37 14.26
N ALA A 347 17.42 -25.91 13.11
CA ALA A 347 16.62 -27.13 13.04
C ALA A 347 17.41 -28.38 13.49
N ASN A 348 16.83 -29.15 14.43
CA ASN A 348 17.28 -30.49 14.84
C ASN A 348 18.75 -30.59 15.32
N ALA A 349 19.34 -29.53 15.89
CA ALA A 349 20.70 -29.56 16.42
C ALA A 349 20.74 -29.39 17.95
N THR A 350 21.55 -30.19 18.64
CA THR A 350 21.91 -29.92 20.04
C THR A 350 22.86 -28.72 20.12
N PRO A 351 22.93 -27.99 21.25
CA PRO A 351 23.80 -26.83 21.40
C PRO A 351 25.28 -27.12 21.09
N GLU A 352 25.79 -28.31 21.41
CA GLU A 352 27.18 -28.68 21.12
C GLU A 352 27.44 -28.84 19.62
N ILE A 353 26.52 -29.51 18.90
CA ILE A 353 26.62 -29.69 17.44
C ILE A 353 26.52 -28.33 16.74
N LEU A 354 25.64 -27.46 17.24
CA LEU A 354 25.42 -26.13 16.71
C LEU A 354 26.67 -25.24 16.85
N SER A 355 27.32 -25.28 18.01
CA SER A 355 28.57 -24.56 18.25
C SER A 355 29.70 -25.05 17.33
N GLY A 356 29.86 -26.37 17.19
CA GLY A 356 30.85 -26.96 16.27
C GLY A 356 30.61 -26.60 14.80
N ARG A 357 29.35 -26.51 14.37
CA ARG A 357 28.99 -26.03 13.02
C ARG A 357 29.37 -24.57 12.80
N ILE A 358 29.07 -23.67 13.75
CA ILE A 358 29.45 -22.25 13.63
C ILE A 358 30.96 -22.10 13.57
N GLN A 359 31.68 -22.75 14.48
CA GLN A 359 33.13 -22.64 14.50
C GLN A 359 33.75 -23.08 13.17
N LYS A 360 33.29 -24.20 12.61
CA LYS A 360 33.76 -24.67 11.30
C LYS A 360 33.41 -23.70 10.16
N MET A 361 32.21 -23.12 10.18
CA MET A 361 31.83 -22.09 9.20
C MET A 361 32.70 -20.83 9.33
N VAL A 362 32.98 -20.37 10.54
CA VAL A 362 33.86 -19.23 10.81
C VAL A 362 35.25 -19.49 10.21
N GLU A 363 35.81 -20.67 10.46
CA GLU A 363 37.11 -21.09 9.90
C GLU A 363 37.09 -21.10 8.37
N GLU A 364 36.04 -21.68 7.75
CA GLU A 364 35.87 -21.68 6.30
C GLU A 364 35.77 -20.27 5.71
N ILE A 365 35.01 -19.36 6.36
CA ILE A 365 34.84 -17.98 5.91
C ILE A 365 36.17 -17.22 5.94
N VAL A 366 36.90 -17.33 7.06
CA VAL A 366 38.20 -16.68 7.24
C VAL A 366 39.21 -17.21 6.23
N MET A 367 39.25 -18.53 6.00
CA MET A 367 40.16 -19.15 5.04
C MET A 367 39.85 -18.82 3.57
N ALA A 368 38.58 -18.62 3.22
CA ALA A 368 38.18 -18.29 1.86
C ALA A 368 38.54 -16.84 1.48
N GLY A 369 38.43 -15.89 2.41
CA GLY A 369 38.87 -14.49 2.25
C GLY A 369 38.06 -13.64 1.24
N ASN A 370 37.14 -14.25 0.50
CA ASN A 370 36.35 -13.59 -0.53
C ASN A 370 34.85 -13.60 -0.22
N ILE A 371 34.43 -13.59 1.04
CA ILE A 371 33.02 -13.67 1.44
C ILE A 371 32.54 -12.33 2.01
N VAL A 372 31.33 -11.94 1.61
CA VAL A 372 30.47 -10.95 2.28
C VAL A 372 29.30 -11.72 2.86
N LEU A 373 29.12 -11.66 4.18
CA LEU A 373 28.14 -12.44 4.90
C LEU A 373 26.86 -11.63 5.11
N VAL A 374 25.70 -12.17 4.74
CA VAL A 374 24.38 -11.60 5.01
C VAL A 374 23.68 -12.43 6.07
N VAL A 375 23.26 -11.78 7.16
CA VAL A 375 22.54 -12.40 8.28
C VAL A 375 21.11 -11.82 8.33
N PRO A 376 20.14 -12.48 7.67
CA PRO A 376 18.75 -12.02 7.71
C PRO A 376 18.17 -12.21 9.12
N ASN A 377 17.29 -11.30 9.56
CA ASN A 377 16.66 -11.35 10.89
C ASN A 377 17.66 -11.59 12.03
N ILE A 378 18.74 -10.83 12.07
CA ILE A 378 19.85 -11.01 13.02
C ILE A 378 19.40 -10.99 14.49
N HIS A 379 18.27 -10.34 14.80
CA HIS A 379 17.66 -10.33 16.13
C HIS A 379 17.19 -11.71 16.62
N ASP A 380 16.89 -12.66 15.73
CA ASP A 380 16.49 -14.01 16.14
C ASP A 380 17.62 -14.75 16.87
N LEU A 381 18.87 -14.38 16.59
CA LEU A 381 20.05 -14.89 17.30
C LEU A 381 20.10 -14.38 18.75
N PHE A 382 19.54 -13.21 19.04
CA PHE A 382 19.45 -12.66 20.40
C PHE A 382 18.35 -13.35 21.21
N ARG A 383 17.27 -13.81 20.56
CA ARG A 383 16.17 -14.53 21.22
C ARG A 383 16.58 -15.89 21.77
N THR A 384 17.64 -16.49 21.22
CA THR A 384 18.22 -17.74 21.74
C THR A 384 18.76 -17.62 23.17
N ALA A 385 18.95 -16.39 23.68
CA ALA A 385 19.43 -16.11 25.03
C ALA A 385 18.39 -16.36 26.14
N GLN A 386 17.09 -16.38 25.85
CA GLN A 386 16.03 -16.47 26.89
C GLN A 386 15.73 -17.90 27.39
N GLY A 387 16.70 -18.83 27.33
CA GLY A 387 16.47 -20.17 27.90
C GLY A 387 17.55 -21.24 27.70
N ARG A 388 18.70 -20.94 27.06
CA ARG A 388 19.82 -21.89 26.91
C ARG A 388 21.16 -21.18 27.18
N ALA A 389 22.10 -21.91 27.78
CA ALA A 389 23.38 -21.38 28.29
C ALA A 389 24.38 -20.87 27.23
N LEU A 390 24.06 -20.93 25.93
CA LEU A 390 24.93 -20.48 24.85
C LEU A 390 24.17 -19.49 23.96
N ASN A 391 24.63 -18.25 23.93
CA ASN A 391 24.11 -17.22 23.04
C ASN A 391 24.69 -17.41 21.64
N ALA A 392 23.85 -17.70 20.64
CA ALA A 392 24.32 -17.87 19.26
C ALA A 392 25.01 -16.61 18.69
N ILE A 393 24.68 -15.43 19.22
CA ILE A 393 25.32 -14.16 18.84
C ILE A 393 26.79 -14.10 19.25
N ASP A 394 27.16 -14.67 20.41
CA ASP A 394 28.52 -14.64 20.92
C ASP A 394 29.46 -15.50 20.04
N LEU A 395 28.90 -16.50 19.34
CA LEU A 395 29.63 -17.34 18.38
C LEU A 395 29.86 -16.64 17.02
N LEU A 396 29.07 -15.62 16.68
CA LEU A 396 29.25 -14.83 15.46
C LEU A 396 30.09 -13.57 15.68
N LEU A 397 30.25 -13.12 16.93
CA LEU A 397 31.11 -11.99 17.29
C LEU A 397 32.53 -12.08 16.71
N PRO A 398 33.22 -13.24 16.66
CA PRO A 398 34.53 -13.35 16.03
C PRO A 398 34.52 -12.97 14.53
N ILE A 399 33.46 -13.31 13.79
CA ILE A 399 33.31 -12.91 12.38
C ILE A 399 33.07 -11.41 12.29
N VAL A 400 32.14 -10.89 13.10
CA VAL A 400 31.77 -9.47 13.12
C VAL A 400 32.97 -8.58 13.48
N LYS A 401 33.81 -9.00 14.41
CA LYS A 401 35.03 -8.28 14.80
C LYS A 401 36.15 -8.37 13.77
N ASN A 402 36.07 -9.32 12.83
CA ASN A 402 37.10 -9.49 11.80
C ASN A 402 36.93 -8.47 10.68
N GLN A 403 37.85 -7.51 10.60
CA GLN A 403 37.82 -6.42 9.63
C GLN A 403 37.95 -6.87 8.16
N ALA A 404 38.37 -8.11 7.89
CA ALA A 404 38.49 -8.63 6.53
C ALA A 404 37.17 -9.19 5.96
N ILE A 405 36.15 -9.40 6.82
CA ILE A 405 34.89 -10.05 6.46
C ILE A 405 33.75 -9.03 6.61
N PRO A 406 33.23 -8.46 5.51
CA PRO A 406 32.08 -7.58 5.60
C PRO A 406 30.82 -8.34 5.98
N VAL A 407 30.06 -7.81 6.96
CA VAL A 407 28.81 -8.41 7.44
C VAL A 407 27.63 -7.46 7.23
N ILE A 408 26.54 -7.95 6.64
CA ILE A 408 25.29 -7.22 6.47
C ILE A 408 24.22 -7.91 7.32
N GLY A 409 23.74 -7.24 8.37
CA GLY A 409 22.64 -7.73 9.19
C GLY A 409 21.31 -7.09 8.80
N GLU A 410 20.20 -7.83 8.85
CA GLU A 410 18.85 -7.26 8.72
C GLU A 410 18.09 -7.36 10.04
N THR A 411 17.42 -6.30 10.47
CA THR A 411 16.54 -6.33 11.64
C THR A 411 15.33 -5.40 11.47
N TYR A 412 14.39 -5.47 12.41
CA TYR A 412 13.19 -4.63 12.46
C TYR A 412 13.34 -3.58 13.58
N PRO A 413 12.67 -2.42 13.50
CA PRO A 413 12.83 -1.33 14.47
C PRO A 413 12.51 -1.75 15.92
N ARG A 414 11.45 -2.54 16.12
CA ARG A 414 11.05 -3.01 17.46
C ARG A 414 12.12 -3.93 18.07
N GLU A 415 12.54 -4.94 17.33
CA GLU A 415 13.56 -5.89 17.76
C GLU A 415 14.92 -5.24 17.93
N PHE A 416 15.25 -4.24 17.10
CA PHE A 416 16.45 -3.44 17.26
C PHE A 416 16.47 -2.74 18.62
N LYS A 417 15.42 -2.01 18.97
CA LYS A 417 15.33 -1.31 20.26
C LYS A 417 15.34 -2.27 21.46
N ALA A 418 14.59 -3.37 21.37
CA ALA A 418 14.42 -4.30 22.49
C ALA A 418 15.62 -5.24 22.72
N LEU A 419 16.28 -5.71 21.65
CA LEU A 419 17.26 -6.81 21.75
C LEU A 419 18.68 -6.39 21.38
N ILE A 420 18.86 -5.49 20.41
CA ILE A 420 20.18 -5.14 19.86
C ILE A 420 20.74 -3.89 20.54
N GLN A 421 19.94 -2.84 20.66
CA GLN A 421 20.34 -1.55 21.23
C GLN A 421 20.89 -1.65 22.67
N PRO A 422 20.37 -2.53 23.56
CA PRO A 422 20.94 -2.70 24.90
C PRO A 422 22.34 -3.34 24.93
N ARG A 423 22.77 -4.01 23.85
CA ARG A 423 24.07 -4.69 23.74
C ARG A 423 25.10 -3.80 23.04
N SER A 424 25.75 -2.92 23.81
CA SER A 424 26.75 -1.98 23.28
C SER A 424 27.94 -2.67 22.60
N ASP A 425 28.41 -3.79 23.15
CA ASP A 425 29.52 -4.60 22.65
C ASP A 425 29.31 -5.06 21.19
N PHE A 426 28.06 -5.37 20.86
CA PHE A 426 27.66 -5.77 19.52
C PHE A 426 27.39 -4.57 18.62
N LEU A 427 26.62 -3.59 19.11
CA LEU A 427 26.20 -2.42 18.32
C LEU A 427 27.40 -1.59 17.85
N GLU A 428 28.45 -1.45 18.67
CA GLU A 428 29.68 -0.73 18.31
C GLU A 428 30.42 -1.31 17.08
N GLN A 429 30.10 -2.54 16.67
CA GLN A 429 30.70 -3.18 15.51
C GLN A 429 29.97 -2.89 14.20
N PHE A 430 28.75 -2.33 14.25
CA PHE A 430 27.90 -2.10 13.08
C PHE A 430 27.62 -0.61 12.86
N GLU A 431 27.59 -0.18 11.61
CA GLU A 431 26.93 1.07 11.22
C GLU A 431 25.43 0.80 11.00
N VAL A 432 24.56 1.60 11.62
CA VAL A 432 23.11 1.44 11.48
C VAL A 432 22.61 2.25 10.28
N ILE A 433 21.97 1.57 9.33
CA ILE A 433 21.35 2.19 8.15
C ILE A 433 19.84 2.02 8.28
N ASN A 434 19.13 3.13 8.42
CA ASN A 434 17.68 3.13 8.58
C ASN A 434 16.99 3.13 7.22
N PHE A 435 16.09 2.18 7.01
CA PHE A 435 15.26 2.07 5.82
C PHE A 435 13.89 2.68 6.09
N THR A 436 13.44 3.50 5.16
CA THR A 436 12.12 4.12 5.17
C THR A 436 11.28 3.61 3.99
N GLU A 437 9.98 3.85 4.00
CA GLU A 437 9.15 3.43 2.87
C GLU A 437 9.54 4.21 1.61
N ILE A 438 9.60 3.54 0.46
CA ILE A 438 9.77 4.25 -0.80
C ILE A 438 8.53 5.11 -1.07
N SER A 439 8.70 6.19 -1.83
CA SER A 439 7.60 7.10 -2.16
C SER A 439 6.50 6.41 -2.97
N GLU A 440 5.30 7.00 -3.00
CA GLU A 440 4.20 6.51 -3.84
C GLU A 440 4.61 6.44 -5.32
N ALA A 441 5.33 7.45 -5.82
CA ALA A 441 5.83 7.49 -7.19
C ALA A 441 6.83 6.36 -7.47
N GLU A 442 7.79 6.12 -6.56
CA GLU A 442 8.72 5.00 -6.68
C GLU A 442 8.01 3.65 -6.57
N THR A 443 6.94 3.55 -5.77
CA THR A 443 6.12 2.34 -5.67
C THR A 443 5.34 2.08 -6.95
N VAL A 444 4.72 3.10 -7.56
CA VAL A 444 4.04 2.98 -8.86
C VAL A 444 5.04 2.51 -9.91
N ARG A 445 6.24 3.10 -9.91
CA ARG A 445 7.32 2.66 -10.79
C ARG A 445 7.67 1.20 -10.51
N TYR A 446 7.90 0.80 -9.26
CA TYR A 446 8.16 -0.59 -8.87
C TYR A 446 7.08 -1.57 -9.36
N LEU A 447 5.82 -1.28 -9.08
CA LEU A 447 4.69 -2.10 -9.51
C LEU A 447 4.51 -2.12 -11.02
N THR A 448 4.87 -1.06 -11.73
CA THR A 448 4.88 -1.02 -13.20
C THR A 448 5.78 -2.12 -13.75
N TYR A 449 7.01 -2.25 -13.23
CA TYR A 449 7.86 -3.37 -13.62
C TYR A 449 7.35 -4.72 -13.11
N TYR A 450 6.94 -4.79 -11.84
CA TYR A 450 6.49 -6.04 -11.23
C TYR A 450 5.26 -6.61 -11.94
N SER A 451 4.37 -5.73 -12.42
CA SER A 451 3.19 -6.10 -13.17
C SER A 451 3.53 -6.90 -14.42
N LEU A 452 4.64 -6.64 -15.12
CA LEU A 452 5.08 -7.42 -16.30
C LEU A 452 5.30 -8.90 -15.98
N ILE A 453 5.80 -9.20 -14.77
CA ILE A 453 5.93 -10.58 -14.28
C ILE A 453 4.56 -11.14 -13.94
N LEU A 454 3.76 -10.39 -13.19
CA LEU A 454 2.44 -10.81 -12.76
C LEU A 454 1.51 -11.10 -13.95
N GLU A 455 1.55 -10.29 -15.00
CA GLU A 455 0.78 -10.53 -16.23
C GLU A 455 1.11 -11.89 -16.86
N ARG A 456 2.39 -12.29 -16.87
CA ARG A 456 2.79 -13.59 -17.39
C ARG A 456 2.31 -14.74 -16.50
N GLN A 457 2.37 -14.55 -15.18
CA GLN A 457 1.96 -15.55 -14.19
C GLN A 457 0.43 -15.75 -14.18
N TYR A 458 -0.32 -14.65 -14.12
CA TYR A 458 -1.78 -14.65 -13.99
C TYR A 458 -2.49 -14.70 -15.35
N LYS A 459 -1.82 -14.34 -16.44
CA LYS A 459 -2.37 -14.21 -17.80
C LYS A 459 -3.49 -13.17 -17.91
N VAL A 460 -3.45 -12.13 -17.07
CA VAL A 460 -4.40 -11.01 -17.02
C VAL A 460 -3.63 -9.74 -17.38
N PHE A 461 -4.19 -8.92 -18.27
CA PHE A 461 -3.61 -7.62 -18.63
C PHE A 461 -3.85 -6.58 -17.52
N ILE A 462 -2.82 -5.90 -17.05
CA ILE A 462 -2.88 -4.92 -15.96
C ILE A 462 -2.89 -3.51 -16.55
N THR A 463 -3.91 -2.72 -16.21
CA THR A 463 -3.94 -1.28 -16.55
C THR A 463 -3.05 -0.48 -15.63
N PHE A 464 -2.50 0.62 -16.12
CA PHE A 464 -1.71 1.55 -15.31
C PHE A 464 -2.55 2.19 -14.20
N LYS A 465 -3.81 2.55 -14.51
CA LYS A 465 -4.77 3.07 -13.51
C LYS A 465 -5.00 2.08 -12.36
N ALA A 466 -5.04 0.77 -12.62
CA ALA A 466 -5.12 -0.24 -11.57
C ALA A 466 -3.89 -0.24 -10.65
N ILE A 467 -2.69 -0.07 -11.21
CA ILE A 467 -1.44 0.01 -10.43
C ILE A 467 -1.45 1.26 -9.55
N GLN A 468 -1.76 2.43 -10.11
CA GLN A 468 -1.86 3.68 -9.34
C GLN A 468 -2.87 3.54 -8.21
N LYS A 469 -4.04 2.96 -8.50
CA LYS A 469 -5.08 2.73 -7.51
C LYS A 469 -4.64 1.76 -6.41
N SER A 470 -3.89 0.72 -6.75
CA SER A 470 -3.32 -0.19 -5.74
C SER A 470 -2.37 0.54 -4.80
N VAL A 471 -1.51 1.43 -5.30
CA VAL A 471 -0.59 2.22 -4.45
C VAL A 471 -1.35 3.21 -3.58
N GLU A 472 -2.25 3.99 -4.18
CA GLU A 472 -3.06 5.00 -3.48
C GLU A 472 -3.85 4.36 -2.33
N LEU A 473 -4.57 3.27 -2.61
CA LEU A 473 -5.41 2.61 -1.61
C LEU A 473 -4.58 1.89 -0.55
N ALA A 474 -3.48 1.25 -0.93
CA ALA A 474 -2.59 0.61 0.04
C ALA A 474 -1.96 1.63 0.98
N HIS A 475 -1.46 2.75 0.44
CA HIS A 475 -0.91 3.85 1.24
C HIS A 475 -1.97 4.45 2.16
N ARG A 476 -3.22 4.58 1.69
CA ARG A 476 -4.27 5.23 2.47
C ARG A 476 -4.89 4.34 3.54
N TYR A 477 -5.21 3.09 3.19
CA TYR A 477 -6.06 2.21 3.99
C TYR A 477 -5.33 0.97 4.54
N LEU A 478 -4.23 0.54 3.93
CA LEU A 478 -3.51 -0.70 4.29
C LEU A 478 -2.17 -0.42 5.01
N ARG A 479 -2.19 0.48 6.00
CA ARG A 479 -1.01 0.93 6.77
C ARG A 479 -0.36 -0.15 7.65
N GLN A 480 -1.00 -1.30 7.83
CA GLN A 480 -0.43 -2.41 8.58
C GLN A 480 0.84 -2.98 7.93
N LYS A 481 1.00 -2.80 6.61
CA LYS A 481 2.20 -3.17 5.88
C LYS A 481 2.75 -1.96 5.10
N PRO A 482 4.08 -1.74 5.12
CA PRO A 482 4.68 -0.62 4.41
C PRO A 482 4.60 -0.76 2.90
N LEU A 483 4.73 0.36 2.18
CA LEU A 483 5.04 0.32 0.75
C LEU A 483 6.46 -0.22 0.51
N PRO A 484 6.71 -0.98 -0.56
CA PRO A 484 5.78 -1.36 -1.63
C PRO A 484 4.95 -2.63 -1.35
N ALA A 485 5.16 -3.31 -0.22
CA ALA A 485 4.60 -4.63 0.03
C ALA A 485 3.06 -4.64 0.07
N SER A 486 2.43 -3.70 0.77
CA SER A 486 0.97 -3.59 0.82
C SER A 486 0.35 -3.41 -0.56
N ALA A 487 0.91 -2.53 -1.39
CA ALA A 487 0.42 -2.28 -2.74
C ALA A 487 0.63 -3.50 -3.67
N ALA A 488 1.75 -4.21 -3.53
CA ALA A 488 2.03 -5.43 -4.27
C ALA A 488 1.07 -6.57 -3.89
N ASP A 489 0.76 -6.72 -2.61
CA ASP A 489 -0.20 -7.71 -2.12
C ASP A 489 -1.62 -7.40 -2.61
N LEU A 490 -2.08 -6.14 -2.49
CA LEU A 490 -3.38 -5.71 -3.00
C LEU A 490 -3.52 -5.96 -4.51
N LEU A 491 -2.48 -5.66 -5.29
CA LEU A 491 -2.46 -5.93 -6.74
C LEU A 491 -2.54 -7.44 -7.05
N LYS A 492 -1.83 -8.29 -6.30
CA LYS A 492 -1.90 -9.76 -6.46
C LYS A 492 -3.27 -10.32 -6.10
N GLN A 493 -3.86 -9.87 -5.00
CA GLN A 493 -5.21 -10.27 -4.59
C GLN A 493 -6.22 -9.88 -5.68
N SER A 494 -6.11 -8.66 -6.19
CA SER A 494 -6.92 -8.17 -7.31
C SER A 494 -6.77 -9.01 -8.58
N LEU A 495 -5.56 -9.48 -8.88
CA LEU A 495 -5.30 -10.38 -10.01
C LEU A 495 -5.87 -11.78 -9.79
N ALA A 496 -5.75 -12.33 -8.58
CA ALA A 496 -6.35 -13.60 -8.23
C ALA A 496 -7.88 -13.54 -8.42
N LYS A 497 -8.51 -12.46 -7.94
CA LYS A 497 -9.94 -12.21 -8.13
C LYS A 497 -10.33 -12.01 -9.60
N ALA A 498 -9.54 -11.26 -10.36
CA ALA A 498 -9.76 -11.08 -11.79
C ALA A 498 -9.71 -12.43 -12.54
N LYS A 499 -8.77 -13.29 -12.18
CA LYS A 499 -8.62 -14.62 -12.77
C LYS A 499 -9.78 -15.56 -12.39
N GLU A 500 -10.22 -15.53 -11.13
CA GLU A 500 -11.40 -16.26 -10.65
C GLU A 500 -12.65 -15.86 -11.46
N ASN A 501 -12.86 -14.55 -11.64
CA ASN A 501 -13.95 -13.97 -12.44
C ASN A 501 -13.74 -14.07 -13.97
N LYS A 502 -12.65 -14.71 -14.42
CA LYS A 502 -12.27 -14.89 -15.84
C LYS A 502 -12.12 -13.57 -16.62
N PHE A 503 -11.79 -12.47 -15.93
CA PHE A 503 -11.49 -11.21 -16.57
C PHE A 503 -10.13 -11.27 -17.27
N LYS A 504 -10.09 -10.79 -18.52
CA LYS A 504 -8.85 -10.70 -19.31
C LYS A 504 -8.01 -9.47 -18.95
N LYS A 505 -8.60 -8.52 -18.22
CA LYS A 505 -8.04 -7.21 -17.91
C LYS A 505 -8.38 -6.82 -16.48
N LEU A 506 -7.39 -6.33 -15.74
CA LEU A 506 -7.55 -5.75 -14.42
C LEU A 506 -7.71 -4.23 -14.55
N GLN A 507 -8.86 -3.73 -14.10
CA GLN A 507 -9.21 -2.30 -14.05
C GLN A 507 -9.19 -1.81 -12.60
N ALA A 508 -9.10 -0.49 -12.44
CA ALA A 508 -9.06 0.16 -11.13
C ALA A 508 -10.27 -0.18 -10.25
N ASP A 509 -11.46 -0.34 -10.83
CA ASP A 509 -12.68 -0.65 -10.06
C ASP A 509 -12.60 -1.96 -9.29
N LEU A 510 -11.96 -2.99 -9.85
CA LEU A 510 -11.77 -4.26 -9.14
C LEU A 510 -10.75 -4.13 -8.01
N VAL A 511 -9.71 -3.32 -8.20
CA VAL A 511 -8.73 -3.02 -7.13
C VAL A 511 -9.42 -2.31 -5.97
N VAL A 512 -10.32 -1.36 -6.25
CA VAL A 512 -11.14 -0.71 -5.23
C VAL A 512 -11.98 -1.75 -4.49
N ALA A 513 -12.67 -2.65 -5.22
CA ALA A 513 -13.50 -3.69 -4.60
C ALA A 513 -12.72 -4.58 -3.62
N VAL A 514 -11.51 -5.01 -4.03
CA VAL A 514 -10.66 -5.88 -3.20
C VAL A 514 -10.10 -5.10 -2.01
N ALA A 515 -9.76 -3.82 -2.19
CA ALA A 515 -9.34 -2.98 -1.07
C ALA A 515 -10.47 -2.74 -0.06
N GLU A 516 -11.72 -2.59 -0.50
CA GLU A 516 -12.89 -2.50 0.38
C GLU A 516 -13.08 -3.78 1.18
N GLU A 517 -12.92 -4.95 0.55
CA GLU A 517 -12.99 -6.25 1.22
C GLU A 517 -11.84 -6.46 2.23
N GLU A 518 -10.62 -6.09 1.87
CA GLU A 518 -9.44 -6.24 2.72
C GLU A 518 -9.44 -5.26 3.91
N SER A 519 -9.84 -4.00 3.67
CA SER A 519 -9.85 -2.96 4.71
C SER A 519 -11.14 -2.89 5.51
N GLN A 520 -12.22 -3.49 5.02
CA GLN A 520 -13.59 -3.33 5.52
C GLN A 520 -14.11 -1.88 5.44
N ILE A 521 -13.41 -0.98 4.75
CA ILE A 521 -13.79 0.44 4.62
C ILE A 521 -14.51 0.64 3.28
N PRO A 522 -15.70 1.28 3.25
CA PRO A 522 -16.40 1.58 2.01
C PRO A 522 -15.74 2.79 1.32
N ILE A 523 -15.01 2.51 0.23
CA ILE A 523 -14.22 3.51 -0.53
C ILE A 523 -15.05 4.13 -1.65
N ARG A 524 -15.96 3.37 -2.25
CA ARG A 524 -16.85 3.84 -3.31
C ARG A 524 -17.94 4.76 -2.79
N ALA A 525 -18.44 5.60 -3.71
CA ALA A 525 -19.67 6.35 -3.50
C ALA A 525 -20.82 5.39 -3.15
N ALA A 526 -21.71 5.86 -2.27
CA ALA A 526 -22.83 5.06 -1.81
C ALA A 526 -23.68 4.57 -2.99
N GLY A 527 -23.89 3.25 -3.06
CA GLY A 527 -24.79 2.65 -4.05
C GLY A 527 -26.25 3.02 -3.78
N ALA A 528 -27.17 2.65 -4.68
CA ALA A 528 -28.59 2.95 -4.52
C ALA A 528 -29.18 2.40 -3.21
N ALA A 529 -28.88 1.13 -2.88
CA ALA A 529 -29.35 0.48 -1.65
C ALA A 529 -28.76 1.11 -0.37
N GLU A 530 -27.49 1.50 -0.41
CA GLU A 530 -26.85 2.18 0.73
C GLU A 530 -27.41 3.60 0.91
N THR A 531 -27.64 4.31 -0.19
CA THR A 531 -28.25 5.64 -0.17
C THR A 531 -29.62 5.60 0.47
N GLU A 532 -30.46 4.63 0.10
CA GLU A 532 -31.78 4.42 0.71
C GLU A 532 -31.67 4.11 2.21
N LYS A 533 -30.71 3.27 2.61
CA LYS A 533 -30.41 2.98 4.02
C LYS A 533 -30.00 4.24 4.79
N LEU A 534 -29.17 5.10 4.20
CA LEU A 534 -28.70 6.36 4.80
C LEU A 534 -29.81 7.42 4.90
N LEU A 535 -30.76 7.44 3.96
CA LEU A 535 -31.91 8.35 4.00
C LEU A 535 -32.97 7.92 5.03
N ASN A 536 -33.04 6.63 5.35
CA ASN A 536 -33.96 6.06 6.33
C ASN A 536 -33.28 5.69 7.66
N LEU A 537 -32.09 6.23 7.92
CA LEU A 537 -31.24 5.77 9.01
C LEU A 537 -31.88 5.96 10.38
N GLU A 538 -32.57 7.09 10.58
CA GLU A 538 -33.30 7.42 11.79
C GLU A 538 -34.38 6.37 12.09
N VAL A 539 -35.13 5.94 11.07
CA VAL A 539 -36.16 4.89 11.20
C VAL A 539 -35.52 3.56 11.60
N ILE A 540 -34.43 3.17 10.92
CA ILE A 540 -33.72 1.92 11.19
C ILE A 540 -33.17 1.90 12.63
N ILE A 541 -32.62 3.01 13.12
CA ILE A 541 -32.14 3.12 14.50
C ILE A 541 -33.31 2.97 15.49
N HIS A 542 -34.46 3.58 15.19
CA HIS A 542 -35.64 3.51 16.05
C HIS A 542 -36.33 2.14 16.13
N GLU A 543 -36.00 1.20 15.25
CA GLU A 543 -36.45 -0.20 15.39
C GLU A 543 -35.87 -0.86 16.66
N LYS A 544 -34.69 -0.42 17.09
CA LYS A 544 -33.95 -0.99 18.24
C LYS A 544 -33.77 0.00 19.38
N LEU A 545 -33.90 1.31 19.14
CA LEU A 545 -33.75 2.36 20.15
C LEU A 545 -35.04 3.17 20.31
N ILE A 546 -35.56 3.20 21.54
CA ILE A 546 -36.73 4.00 21.86
C ILE A 546 -36.30 5.44 22.17
N ASP A 547 -36.95 6.39 21.50
CA ASP A 547 -36.74 7.84 21.63
C ASP A 547 -35.26 8.25 21.43
N GLN A 548 -34.79 9.26 22.16
CA GLN A 548 -33.50 9.93 21.96
C GLN A 548 -33.37 10.52 20.56
N SER A 549 -34.47 11.07 20.03
CA SER A 549 -34.57 11.55 18.64
C SER A 549 -33.48 12.57 18.26
N ALA A 550 -33.09 13.44 19.19
CA ALA A 550 -31.98 14.39 19.00
C ALA A 550 -30.63 13.67 18.79
N ALA A 551 -30.36 12.62 19.57
CA ALA A 551 -29.16 11.81 19.45
C ALA A 551 -29.12 11.05 18.12
N VAL A 552 -30.24 10.42 17.77
CA VAL A 552 -30.39 9.67 16.51
C VAL A 552 -30.20 10.58 15.30
N SER A 553 -30.85 11.75 15.29
CA SER A 553 -30.74 12.72 14.20
C SER A 553 -29.31 13.26 14.04
N ALA A 554 -28.59 13.52 15.13
CA ALA A 554 -27.22 14.03 15.07
C ALA A 554 -26.25 12.98 14.52
N VAL A 555 -26.38 11.73 14.96
CA VAL A 555 -25.57 10.60 14.46
C VAL A 555 -25.87 10.32 12.98
N ALA A 556 -27.14 10.31 12.59
CA ALA A 556 -27.53 10.07 11.21
C ALA A 556 -27.06 11.18 10.26
N ARG A 557 -27.13 12.44 10.70
CA ARG A 557 -26.56 13.57 9.96
C ARG A 557 -25.06 13.40 9.73
N ALA A 558 -24.28 13.10 10.77
CA ALA A 558 -22.83 12.95 10.65
C ALA A 558 -22.44 11.79 9.70
N LEU A 559 -23.18 10.68 9.74
CA LEU A 559 -22.96 9.58 8.80
C LEU A 559 -23.27 9.95 7.35
N ARG A 560 -24.35 10.72 7.11
CA ARG A 560 -24.68 11.25 5.78
C ARG A 560 -23.61 12.21 5.28
N GLU A 561 -23.09 13.08 6.14
CA GLU A 561 -21.97 13.99 5.81
C GLU A 561 -20.70 13.22 5.45
N TYR A 562 -20.36 12.17 6.20
CA TYR A 562 -19.21 11.32 5.88
C TYR A 562 -19.36 10.60 4.53
N ARG A 563 -20.50 9.94 4.30
CA ARG A 563 -20.74 9.18 3.06
C ARG A 563 -20.91 10.06 1.83
N SER A 564 -21.30 11.32 1.99
CA SER A 564 -21.32 12.32 0.92
C SER A 564 -19.96 13.01 0.71
N GLY A 565 -18.95 12.71 1.54
CA GLY A 565 -17.63 13.33 1.47
C GLY A 565 -17.60 14.79 1.95
N LEU A 566 -18.63 15.22 2.68
CA LEU A 566 -18.78 16.58 3.23
C LEU A 566 -18.32 16.69 4.69
N SER A 567 -17.88 15.60 5.32
CA SER A 567 -17.33 15.61 6.67
C SER A 567 -15.99 16.38 6.76
N ARG A 568 -15.65 16.82 7.97
CA ARG A 568 -14.35 17.45 8.26
C ARG A 568 -13.20 16.52 7.86
N LYS A 569 -12.22 17.05 7.12
CA LYS A 569 -10.99 16.30 6.77
C LYS A 569 -10.01 16.28 7.94
N GLY A 570 -9.32 15.16 8.10
CA GLY A 570 -8.23 14.99 9.06
C GLY A 570 -8.63 14.40 10.40
N GLY A 571 -9.91 14.40 10.79
CA GLY A 571 -10.37 13.79 12.06
C GLY A 571 -11.10 12.45 11.86
N PRO A 572 -11.57 11.83 12.95
CA PRO A 572 -12.50 10.70 12.89
C PRO A 572 -13.77 11.04 12.11
N ILE A 573 -14.50 10.03 11.66
CA ILE A 573 -15.78 10.16 10.94
C ILE A 573 -16.71 11.12 11.69
N ALA A 574 -16.83 10.90 13.00
CA ALA A 574 -17.53 11.76 13.92
C ALA A 574 -17.03 11.52 15.35
N THR A 575 -17.07 12.57 16.16
CA THR A 575 -16.75 12.54 17.58
C THR A 575 -17.94 13.04 18.39
N PHE A 576 -18.50 12.21 19.26
CA PHE A 576 -19.67 12.56 20.05
C PHE A 576 -19.38 12.50 21.55
N LEU A 577 -19.92 13.45 22.29
CA LEU A 577 -19.99 13.38 23.75
C LEU A 577 -21.44 13.15 24.17
N PHE A 578 -21.74 11.93 24.63
CA PHE A 578 -23.07 11.52 25.10
C PHE A 578 -23.20 11.78 26.61
N VAL A 579 -24.02 12.74 26.98
CA VAL A 579 -24.18 13.19 28.37
C VAL A 579 -25.57 12.83 28.88
N GLY A 580 -25.67 12.24 30.06
CA GLY A 580 -26.96 11.95 30.70
C GLY A 580 -26.86 10.84 31.75
N PRO A 581 -27.97 10.45 32.38
CA PRO A 581 -27.96 9.43 33.41
C PRO A 581 -27.63 8.02 32.87
N THR A 582 -27.31 7.09 33.76
CA THR A 582 -27.06 5.69 33.37
C THR A 582 -28.35 5.00 32.93
N GLY A 583 -28.25 4.07 31.97
CA GLY A 583 -29.38 3.23 31.56
C GLY A 583 -30.41 3.87 30.62
N VAL A 584 -30.10 5.02 30.02
CA VAL A 584 -30.98 5.72 29.04
C VAL A 584 -30.72 5.40 27.57
N GLY A 585 -29.68 4.61 27.25
CA GLY A 585 -29.42 4.13 25.88
C GLY A 585 -28.13 4.61 25.21
N LYS A 586 -27.25 5.35 25.90
CA LYS A 586 -25.95 5.83 25.36
C LYS A 586 -25.11 4.71 24.71
N THR A 587 -24.88 3.63 25.46
CA THR A 587 -24.14 2.45 24.99
C THR A 587 -24.93 1.66 23.95
N GLU A 588 -26.26 1.67 23.98
CA GLU A 588 -27.09 0.91 23.05
C GLU A 588 -27.08 1.57 21.66
N LEU A 589 -27.21 2.90 21.58
CA LEU A 589 -27.04 3.65 20.34
C LEU A 589 -25.66 3.38 19.71
N SER A 590 -24.61 3.31 20.54
CA SER A 590 -23.26 3.00 20.08
C SER A 590 -23.17 1.60 19.43
N LYS A 591 -23.83 0.58 20.02
CA LYS A 591 -23.89 -0.77 19.44
C LYS A 591 -24.69 -0.82 18.14
N ILE A 592 -25.82 -0.13 18.09
CA ILE A 592 -26.66 -0.04 16.89
C ILE A 592 -25.87 0.62 15.77
N LEU A 593 -25.16 1.71 16.08
CA LEU A 593 -24.31 2.39 15.12
C LEU A 593 -23.17 1.50 14.62
N ALA A 594 -22.53 0.74 15.52
CA ALA A 594 -21.52 -0.26 15.16
C ALA A 594 -22.06 -1.28 14.15
N GLU A 595 -23.25 -1.82 14.41
CA GLU A 595 -23.92 -2.78 13.53
C GLU A 595 -24.31 -2.17 12.18
N ILE A 596 -24.89 -0.97 12.17
CA ILE A 596 -25.39 -0.31 10.96
C ILE A 596 -24.25 0.12 10.04
N GLN A 597 -23.22 0.76 10.59
CA GLN A 597 -22.12 1.38 9.84
C GLN A 597 -20.98 0.41 9.56
N PHE A 598 -20.63 -0.44 10.54
CA PHE A 598 -19.47 -1.34 10.46
C PHE A 598 -19.88 -2.81 10.30
N GLY A 599 -21.17 -3.09 10.16
CA GLY A 599 -21.72 -4.43 9.87
C GLY A 599 -21.88 -5.36 11.07
N SER A 600 -21.20 -5.09 12.19
CA SER A 600 -21.28 -5.94 13.39
C SER A 600 -21.12 -5.15 14.69
N LYS A 601 -21.82 -5.59 15.74
CA LYS A 601 -21.66 -5.07 17.12
C LYS A 601 -20.24 -5.30 17.67
N GLU A 602 -19.52 -6.29 17.17
CA GLU A 602 -18.14 -6.61 17.57
C GLU A 602 -17.10 -5.61 17.04
N MET A 603 -17.50 -4.73 16.12
CA MET A 603 -16.68 -3.61 15.65
C MET A 603 -16.70 -2.43 16.63
N MET A 604 -17.47 -2.53 17.72
CA MET A 604 -17.38 -1.60 18.84
C MET A 604 -16.23 -2.00 19.79
N ILE A 605 -15.22 -1.15 19.85
CA ILE A 605 -14.11 -1.25 20.81
C ILE A 605 -14.51 -0.40 22.03
N ARG A 606 -14.69 -1.04 23.19
CA ARG A 606 -15.11 -0.36 24.42
C ARG A 606 -13.96 -0.27 25.42
N PHE A 607 -13.76 0.92 25.96
CA PHE A 607 -12.84 1.20 27.05
C PHE A 607 -13.60 1.82 28.22
N ASP A 608 -13.46 1.23 29.41
CA ASP A 608 -13.98 1.81 30.65
C ASP A 608 -12.94 2.77 31.21
N MET A 609 -13.22 4.08 31.17
CA MET A 609 -12.27 5.11 31.58
C MET A 609 -12.04 5.14 33.09
N SER A 610 -12.92 4.51 33.87
CA SER A 610 -12.71 4.32 35.31
C SER A 610 -11.52 3.39 35.61
N GLU A 611 -11.06 2.57 34.66
CA GLU A 611 -9.82 1.78 34.78
C GLU A 611 -8.54 2.59 34.48
N TYR A 612 -8.68 3.84 34.03
CA TYR A 612 -7.57 4.68 33.55
C TYR A 612 -7.43 6.00 34.34
N GLN A 613 -7.70 5.96 35.65
CA GLN A 613 -7.61 7.12 36.54
C GLN A 613 -6.17 7.48 36.94
N ASP A 614 -5.26 6.51 36.96
CA ASP A 614 -3.89 6.72 37.43
C ASP A 614 -2.97 7.23 36.32
N LYS A 615 -1.91 7.96 36.69
CA LYS A 615 -0.89 8.45 35.75
C LYS A 615 -0.20 7.34 34.95
N GLN A 616 0.02 6.17 35.55
CA GLN A 616 0.66 5.03 34.86
C GLN A 616 -0.25 4.40 33.78
N SER A 617 -1.55 4.70 33.80
CA SER A 617 -2.53 4.17 32.85
C SER A 617 -2.26 4.61 31.42
N ILE A 618 -1.54 5.73 31.23
CA ILE A 618 -1.11 6.18 29.90
C ILE A 618 -0.30 5.10 29.17
N PHE A 619 0.60 4.40 29.87
CA PHE A 619 1.40 3.33 29.29
C PHE A 619 0.59 2.07 28.97
N ARG A 620 -0.55 1.85 29.67
CA ARG A 620 -1.49 0.78 29.26
C ARG A 620 -2.24 1.16 27.99
N PHE A 621 -2.42 2.45 27.73
CA PHE A 621 -3.22 2.96 26.62
C PHE A 621 -2.40 3.09 25.33
N ILE A 622 -1.18 3.61 25.40
CA ILE A 622 -0.27 3.85 24.26
C ILE A 622 1.02 3.01 24.27
N GLY A 623 1.17 2.10 25.24
CA GLY A 623 2.35 1.24 25.38
C GLY A 623 3.51 1.90 26.13
N THR A 624 4.55 1.12 26.43
CA THR A 624 5.78 1.59 27.08
C THR A 624 6.90 1.86 26.07
N PRO A 625 7.82 2.81 26.34
CA PRO A 625 8.92 3.13 25.40
C PRO A 625 9.91 1.99 25.15
N ASP A 626 10.02 1.05 26.09
CA ASP A 626 10.85 -0.17 25.99
C ASP A 626 10.22 -1.27 25.12
N GLY A 627 8.92 -1.16 24.80
CA GLY A 627 8.18 -2.14 24.02
C GLY A 627 7.79 -3.41 24.77
N GLU A 628 7.92 -3.44 26.10
CA GLU A 628 7.45 -4.56 26.95
C GLU A 628 5.93 -4.66 26.96
N LYS A 629 5.24 -3.51 27.08
CA LYS A 629 3.78 -3.41 27.04
C LYS A 629 3.35 -2.68 25.79
N THR A 630 2.42 -3.29 25.05
CA THR A 630 1.79 -2.65 23.91
C THR A 630 0.57 -1.82 24.36
N GLY A 631 0.13 -0.90 23.51
CA GLY A 631 -0.96 0.02 23.86
C GLY A 631 -2.33 -0.57 23.55
N ALA A 632 -3.21 -0.61 24.54
CA ALA A 632 -4.56 -1.16 24.39
C ALA A 632 -5.39 -0.40 23.35
N LEU A 633 -5.32 0.94 23.32
CA LEU A 633 -6.04 1.73 22.32
C LEU A 633 -5.38 1.60 20.94
N THR A 634 -4.06 1.79 20.89
CA THR A 634 -3.31 1.85 19.64
C THR A 634 -3.37 0.50 18.91
N ASP A 635 -3.19 -0.62 19.61
CA ASP A 635 -3.27 -1.95 18.99
C ASP A 635 -4.70 -2.30 18.57
N ALA A 636 -5.73 -1.94 19.36
CA ALA A 636 -7.11 -2.24 19.02
C ALA A 636 -7.55 -1.53 17.73
N VAL A 637 -7.16 -0.27 17.56
CA VAL A 637 -7.48 0.51 16.35
C VAL A 637 -6.59 0.11 15.17
N LEU A 638 -5.33 -0.29 15.40
CA LEU A 638 -4.51 -0.90 14.34
C LEU A 638 -5.13 -2.20 13.80
N ALA A 639 -5.67 -3.04 14.70
CA ALA A 639 -6.34 -4.28 14.34
C ALA A 639 -7.69 -4.04 13.64
N LYS A 640 -8.46 -3.04 14.10
CA LYS A 640 -9.77 -2.66 13.55
C LYS A 640 -9.80 -1.16 13.21
N PRO A 641 -9.20 -0.74 12.08
CA PRO A 641 -9.12 0.67 11.70
C PRO A 641 -10.48 1.27 11.29
N TYR A 642 -11.42 0.41 10.87
CA TYR A 642 -12.81 0.76 10.62
C TYR A 642 -13.66 0.28 11.79
N SER A 643 -13.82 1.11 12.82
CA SER A 643 -14.47 0.70 14.06
C SER A 643 -15.13 1.86 14.81
N LEU A 644 -15.97 1.51 15.78
CA LEU A 644 -16.52 2.47 16.73
C LEU A 644 -15.75 2.35 18.05
N VAL A 645 -15.14 3.45 18.50
CA VAL A 645 -14.44 3.52 19.79
C VAL A 645 -15.37 4.15 20.82
N LEU A 646 -15.77 3.38 21.83
CA LEU A 646 -16.59 3.83 22.95
C LEU A 646 -15.70 4.07 24.17
N LEU A 647 -15.64 5.31 24.63
CA LEU A 647 -14.95 5.75 25.84
C LEU A 647 -16.00 5.97 26.93
N ASP A 648 -16.21 4.98 27.79
CA ASP A 648 -17.27 5.02 28.81
C ASP A 648 -16.79 5.77 30.06
N GLU A 649 -17.64 6.62 30.65
CA GLU A 649 -17.31 7.45 31.83
C GLU A 649 -16.08 8.34 31.64
N PHE A 650 -16.00 9.03 30.49
CA PHE A 650 -14.83 9.78 30.03
C PHE A 650 -14.34 10.84 31.02
N GLU A 651 -15.21 11.40 31.86
CA GLU A 651 -14.84 12.35 32.92
C GLU A 651 -13.94 11.76 34.01
N LYS A 652 -13.86 10.43 34.11
CA LYS A 652 -13.05 9.74 35.13
C LYS A 652 -11.60 9.52 34.69
N ALA A 653 -11.29 9.62 33.40
CA ALA A 653 -9.93 9.38 32.93
C ALA A 653 -8.92 10.38 33.51
N HIS A 654 -7.67 9.93 33.66
CA HIS A 654 -6.57 10.82 34.02
C HIS A 654 -6.42 11.97 32.98
N PRO A 655 -6.13 13.22 33.40
CA PRO A 655 -5.99 14.36 32.48
C PRO A 655 -5.00 14.16 31.33
N ASP A 656 -3.91 13.44 31.57
CA ASP A 656 -2.92 13.14 30.50
C ASP A 656 -3.52 12.26 29.40
N ILE A 657 -4.45 11.36 29.72
CA ILE A 657 -5.14 10.53 28.73
C ILE A 657 -6.14 11.38 27.94
N LEU A 658 -6.87 12.28 28.62
CA LEU A 658 -7.76 13.23 27.95
C LEU A 658 -7.02 14.10 26.93
N ASN A 659 -5.80 14.53 27.26
CA ASN A 659 -4.97 15.33 26.34
C ASN A 659 -4.56 14.55 25.08
N LEU A 660 -4.41 13.22 25.13
CA LEU A 660 -4.12 12.41 23.94
C LEU A 660 -5.23 12.55 22.88
N PHE A 661 -6.48 12.62 23.34
CA PHE A 661 -7.63 12.71 22.44
C PHE A 661 -7.77 14.06 21.75
N LEU A 662 -7.09 15.12 22.21
CA LEU A 662 -7.05 16.40 21.49
C LEU A 662 -6.45 16.22 20.08
N GLN A 663 -5.34 15.48 19.98
CA GLN A 663 -4.70 15.17 18.71
C GLN A 663 -5.56 14.19 17.89
N VAL A 664 -6.14 13.18 18.54
CA VAL A 664 -6.99 12.20 17.86
C VAL A 664 -8.21 12.85 17.22
N PHE A 665 -8.86 13.78 17.91
CA PHE A 665 -10.07 14.44 17.40
C PHE A 665 -9.80 15.44 16.27
N ASP A 666 -8.59 16.01 16.21
CA ASP A 666 -8.20 16.95 15.16
C ASP A 666 -7.55 16.28 13.95
N ASP A 667 -6.47 15.54 14.20
CA ASP A 667 -5.58 14.98 13.18
C ASP A 667 -5.85 13.51 12.90
N GLY A 668 -6.80 12.89 13.63
CA GLY A 668 -7.21 11.51 13.40
C GLY A 668 -6.05 10.55 13.62
N ARG A 669 -5.03 10.94 14.39
CA ARG A 669 -3.79 10.20 14.53
C ARG A 669 -3.33 10.19 15.97
N LEU A 670 -2.77 9.05 16.38
CA LEU A 670 -2.11 8.89 17.67
C LEU A 670 -0.78 8.17 17.45
N THR A 671 0.31 8.73 17.94
CA THR A 671 1.60 8.05 17.93
C THR A 671 1.80 7.35 19.27
N ASP A 672 2.12 6.07 19.22
CA ASP A 672 2.38 5.25 20.40
C ASP A 672 3.80 5.50 20.96
N SER A 673 4.10 4.92 22.13
CA SER A 673 5.42 5.11 22.78
C SER A 673 6.60 4.52 21.98
N LEU A 674 6.35 3.66 21.00
CA LEU A 674 7.37 3.07 20.13
C LEU A 674 7.63 3.91 18.87
N GLY A 675 6.78 4.90 18.59
CA GLY A 675 6.84 5.77 17.41
C GLY A 675 5.94 5.29 16.26
N ARG A 676 5.04 4.32 16.49
CA ARG A 676 4.06 3.87 15.51
C ARG A 676 2.87 4.82 15.51
N THR A 677 2.49 5.35 14.36
CA THR A 677 1.30 6.20 14.22
C THR A 677 0.08 5.37 13.82
N VAL A 678 -0.99 5.50 14.59
CA VAL A 678 -2.29 4.84 14.37
C VAL A 678 -3.27 5.83 13.76
N ASN A 679 -4.06 5.41 12.78
CA ASN A 679 -5.05 6.24 12.08
C ASN A 679 -6.47 5.98 12.61
N PHE A 680 -7.19 7.05 12.96
CA PHE A 680 -8.55 7.11 13.47
C PHE A 680 -9.54 7.77 12.47
N GLU A 681 -9.09 8.22 11.30
CA GLU A 681 -9.93 8.89 10.27
C GLU A 681 -11.18 8.08 9.88
N ASN A 682 -11.10 6.75 9.96
CA ASN A 682 -12.20 5.84 9.62
C ASN A 682 -12.92 5.28 10.86
N THR A 683 -12.79 5.95 12.01
CA THR A 683 -13.45 5.57 13.26
C THR A 683 -14.56 6.54 13.63
N ILE A 684 -15.56 6.05 14.36
CA ILE A 684 -16.48 6.91 15.12
C ILE A 684 -16.07 6.84 16.58
N ILE A 685 -15.85 7.98 17.21
CA ILE A 685 -15.50 8.02 18.64
C ILE A 685 -16.68 8.56 19.42
N ILE A 686 -17.16 7.77 20.38
CA ILE A 686 -18.23 8.15 21.30
C ILE A 686 -17.65 8.15 22.71
N ALA A 687 -17.63 9.32 23.34
CA ALA A 687 -17.38 9.45 24.77
C ALA A 687 -18.71 9.52 25.50
N THR A 688 -18.89 8.74 26.56
CA THR A 688 -20.05 8.89 27.45
C THR A 688 -19.64 9.65 28.70
N SER A 689 -20.58 10.42 29.25
CA SER A 689 -20.41 11.05 30.55
C SER A 689 -21.69 10.97 31.37
N ASN A 690 -21.53 10.76 32.67
CA ASN A 690 -22.62 10.83 33.65
C ASN A 690 -22.62 12.19 34.39
N ALA A 691 -21.68 13.09 34.07
CA ALA A 691 -21.57 14.40 34.68
C ALA A 691 -22.87 15.21 34.52
N ASN A 692 -23.25 15.92 35.57
CA ASN A 692 -24.43 16.81 35.60
C ASN A 692 -25.77 16.13 35.29
N SER A 693 -25.90 14.82 35.50
CA SER A 693 -27.15 14.07 35.28
C SER A 693 -28.33 14.62 36.12
N ASP A 694 -28.07 15.00 37.37
CA ASP A 694 -29.11 15.57 38.25
C ASP A 694 -29.62 16.93 37.76
N PHE A 695 -28.72 17.74 37.19
CA PHE A 695 -29.06 19.01 36.59
C PHE A 695 -29.91 18.82 35.33
N ILE A 696 -29.51 17.90 34.45
CA ILE A 696 -30.28 17.56 33.24
C ILE A 696 -31.70 17.11 33.61
N LYS A 697 -31.82 16.25 34.63
CA LYS A 697 -33.11 15.77 35.12
C LYS A 697 -33.98 16.93 35.66
N GLY A 698 -33.41 17.79 36.50
CA GLY A 698 -34.13 18.91 37.10
C GLY A 698 -34.61 19.95 36.07
N GLU A 699 -33.86 20.21 35.01
CA GLU A 699 -34.30 21.15 33.96
C GLU A 699 -35.34 20.53 33.01
N LEU A 700 -35.24 19.23 32.72
CA LEU A 700 -36.28 18.51 31.96
C LEU A 700 -37.61 18.47 32.73
N GLU A 701 -37.59 18.26 34.05
CA GLU A 701 -38.79 18.29 34.90
C GLU A 701 -39.44 19.68 34.93
N LYS A 702 -38.67 20.76 34.72
CA LYS A 702 -39.18 22.13 34.58
C LYS A 702 -39.75 22.44 33.18
N GLY A 703 -39.71 21.48 32.25
CA GLY A 703 -40.22 21.63 30.90
C GLY A 703 -39.31 22.41 29.93
N GLN A 704 -38.02 22.55 30.25
CA GLN A 704 -37.06 23.15 29.31
C GLN A 704 -36.81 22.24 28.10
N THR A 705 -36.51 22.84 26.94
CA THR A 705 -36.15 22.09 25.74
C THR A 705 -34.69 21.61 25.78
N ILE A 706 -34.40 20.53 25.05
CA ILE A 706 -33.07 19.93 25.00
C ILE A 706 -32.03 20.92 24.46
N GLU A 707 -32.39 21.78 23.50
CA GLU A 707 -31.46 22.76 22.93
C GLU A 707 -30.97 23.77 23.96
N ASN A 708 -31.86 24.24 24.84
CA ASN A 708 -31.50 25.19 25.90
C ASN A 708 -30.63 24.51 26.97
N ILE A 709 -30.98 23.28 27.35
CA ILE A 709 -30.22 22.49 28.32
C ILE A 709 -28.83 22.19 27.79
N ALA A 710 -28.67 21.86 26.51
CA ALA A 710 -27.38 21.52 25.91
C ALA A 710 -26.34 22.66 26.07
N GLY A 711 -26.76 23.92 25.91
CA GLY A 711 -25.88 25.08 26.10
C GLY A 711 -25.38 25.22 27.55
N GLU A 712 -26.26 25.01 28.53
CA GLU A 712 -25.90 25.06 29.95
C GLU A 712 -25.07 23.84 30.38
N VAL A 713 -25.40 22.65 29.89
CA VAL A 713 -24.61 21.43 30.09
C VAL A 713 -23.20 21.63 29.57
N LYS A 714 -23.02 22.19 28.38
CA LYS A 714 -21.70 22.49 27.81
C LYS A 714 -20.86 23.40 28.71
N ARG A 715 -21.49 24.39 29.34
CA ARG A 715 -20.82 25.25 30.34
C ARG A 715 -20.46 24.49 31.60
N LYS A 716 -21.36 23.66 32.15
CA LYS A 716 -21.08 22.86 33.36
C LYS A 716 -20.07 21.73 33.14
N LEU A 717 -19.89 21.28 31.90
CA LEU A 717 -18.87 20.28 31.56
C LEU A 717 -17.44 20.83 31.70
N THR A 718 -17.25 22.15 31.76
CA THR A 718 -15.91 22.73 31.97
C THR A 718 -15.33 22.43 33.34
N ASP A 719 -16.16 21.98 34.29
CA ASP A 719 -15.73 21.54 35.62
C ASP A 719 -14.93 20.22 35.55
N TYR A 720 -15.13 19.43 34.48
CA TYR A 720 -14.52 18.12 34.30
C TYR A 720 -13.54 18.10 33.11
N PHE A 721 -13.85 18.82 32.04
CA PHE A 721 -13.08 18.83 30.82
C PHE A 721 -12.55 20.23 30.51
N LYS A 722 -11.34 20.31 29.97
CA LYS A 722 -10.84 21.58 29.43
C LYS A 722 -11.76 22.06 28.28
N PRO A 723 -12.05 23.37 28.16
CA PRO A 723 -12.88 23.90 27.07
C PRO A 723 -12.38 23.50 25.68
N GLU A 724 -11.06 23.38 25.52
CA GLU A 724 -10.41 22.90 24.30
C GLU A 724 -10.94 21.52 23.90
N LEU A 725 -11.03 20.56 24.83
CA LEU A 725 -11.50 19.20 24.55
C LEU A 725 -12.98 19.17 24.16
N ILE A 726 -13.82 19.93 24.88
CA ILE A 726 -15.27 19.99 24.62
C ILE A 726 -15.54 20.53 23.20
N ASN A 727 -14.78 21.53 22.76
CA ASN A 727 -14.94 22.14 21.45
C ASN A 727 -14.41 21.28 20.29
N ARG A 728 -13.76 20.15 20.58
CA ARG A 728 -13.27 19.19 19.56
C ARG A 728 -14.27 18.07 19.28
N PHE A 729 -15.28 17.89 20.12
CA PHE A 729 -16.40 17.03 19.78
C PHE A 729 -17.21 17.67 18.64
N SER A 730 -17.62 16.82 17.70
CA SER A 730 -18.49 17.20 16.60
C SER A 730 -19.85 17.66 17.13
N ASP A 731 -20.36 16.96 18.15
CA ASP A 731 -21.58 17.32 18.85
C ASP A 731 -21.56 16.85 20.32
N THR A 732 -22.21 17.61 21.20
CA THR A 732 -22.45 17.22 22.60
C THR A 732 -23.93 16.94 22.76
N ILE A 733 -24.25 15.66 22.91
CA ILE A 733 -25.63 15.15 22.84
C ILE A 733 -26.13 14.84 24.24
N VAL A 734 -27.22 15.51 24.62
CA VAL A 734 -27.89 15.30 25.91
C VAL A 734 -28.95 14.20 25.75
N PHE A 735 -28.86 13.18 26.60
CA PHE A 735 -29.83 12.10 26.70
C PHE A 735 -30.82 12.38 27.82
N LYS A 736 -32.11 12.23 27.54
CA LYS A 736 -33.17 12.38 28.54
C LYS A 736 -33.44 11.08 29.28
N THR A 737 -34.00 11.18 30.49
CA THR A 737 -34.54 10.05 31.23
C THR A 737 -35.71 9.41 30.49
N LEU A 738 -35.81 8.08 30.57
CA LEU A 738 -36.88 7.35 29.90
C LEU A 738 -38.20 7.48 30.68
N SER A 739 -39.30 7.71 29.97
CA SER A 739 -40.65 7.65 30.53
C SER A 739 -41.11 6.21 30.78
N GLU A 740 -42.16 6.01 31.58
CA GLU A 740 -42.71 4.65 31.83
C GLU A 740 -43.16 3.97 30.53
N ASP A 741 -43.78 4.73 29.62
CA ASP A 741 -44.21 4.24 28.30
C ASP A 741 -43.00 3.84 27.43
N GLU A 742 -41.92 4.64 27.47
CA GLU A 742 -40.68 4.31 26.76
C GLU A 742 -40.02 3.05 27.35
N ILE A 743 -40.05 2.86 28.67
CA ILE A 743 -39.51 1.67 29.33
C ILE A 743 -40.32 0.42 28.98
N TYR A 744 -41.64 0.56 28.89
CA TYR A 744 -42.51 -0.49 28.40
C TYR A 744 -42.15 -0.90 26.95
N ALA A 745 -41.92 0.07 26.06
CA ALA A 745 -41.47 -0.19 24.70
C ALA A 745 -40.09 -0.87 24.66
N VAL A 746 -39.14 -0.43 25.52
CA VAL A 746 -37.82 -1.10 25.66
C VAL A 746 -37.97 -2.54 26.14
N THR A 747 -38.90 -2.80 27.06
CA THR A 747 -39.18 -4.16 27.55
C THR A 747 -39.69 -5.05 26.43
N LYS A 748 -40.57 -4.55 25.54
CA LYS A 748 -41.01 -5.28 24.35
C LYS A 748 -39.84 -5.68 23.45
N ILE A 749 -38.88 -4.78 23.21
CA ILE A 749 -37.70 -5.07 22.38
C ILE A 749 -36.85 -6.17 23.02
N LEU A 750 -36.53 -6.07 24.31
CA LEU A 750 -35.71 -7.06 25.02
C LEU A 750 -36.38 -8.44 25.08
N LEU A 751 -37.71 -8.49 25.25
CA LEU A 751 -38.46 -9.75 25.26
C LEU A 751 -38.48 -10.42 23.88
N ARG A 752 -38.60 -9.64 22.80
CA ARG A 752 -38.46 -10.16 21.42
C ARG A 752 -37.07 -10.75 21.18
N GLU A 753 -36.01 -10.13 21.69
CA GLU A 753 -34.65 -10.67 21.62
C GLU A 753 -34.55 -12.02 22.34
N VAL A 754 -35.16 -12.15 23.52
CA VAL A 754 -35.24 -13.43 24.25
C VAL A 754 -36.03 -14.48 23.47
N ALA A 755 -37.18 -14.12 22.91
CA ALA A 755 -37.98 -15.04 22.08
C ALA A 755 -37.19 -15.53 20.86
N GLY A 756 -36.48 -14.64 20.16
CA GLY A 756 -35.62 -15.02 19.04
C GLY A 756 -34.53 -16.01 19.46
N THR A 757 -33.86 -15.75 20.58
CA THR A 757 -32.81 -16.64 21.12
C THR A 757 -33.37 -18.03 21.44
N VAL A 758 -34.55 -18.09 22.06
CA VAL A 758 -35.22 -19.36 22.41
C VAL A 758 -35.69 -20.09 21.15
N ARG A 759 -36.22 -19.38 20.16
CA ARG A 759 -36.64 -19.94 18.89
C ARG A 759 -35.47 -20.58 18.14
N GLU A 760 -34.33 -19.91 18.07
CA GLU A 760 -33.13 -20.46 17.41
C GLU A 760 -32.56 -21.67 18.15
N ALA A 761 -32.45 -21.61 19.47
CA ALA A 761 -31.82 -22.66 20.26
C ALA A 761 -32.72 -23.90 20.48
N GLN A 762 -34.03 -23.68 20.63
CA GLN A 762 -34.99 -24.71 21.07
C GLN A 762 -36.18 -24.89 20.11
N SER A 763 -36.30 -24.09 19.05
CA SER A 763 -37.45 -24.14 18.13
C SER A 763 -38.79 -23.96 18.84
N VAL A 764 -38.84 -23.07 19.83
CA VAL A 764 -40.04 -22.72 20.61
C VAL A 764 -40.40 -21.27 20.32
N ASP A 765 -41.66 -21.03 19.96
CA ASP A 765 -42.18 -19.68 19.76
C ASP A 765 -42.80 -19.14 21.06
N ILE A 766 -42.66 -17.83 21.31
CA ILE A 766 -43.14 -17.19 22.55
C ILE A 766 -43.95 -15.94 22.19
N ASP A 767 -45.22 -15.94 22.58
CA ASP A 767 -46.09 -14.78 22.59
C ASP A 767 -46.06 -14.11 23.97
N PHE A 768 -46.11 -12.78 23.99
CA PHE A 768 -46.11 -11.99 25.22
C PHE A 768 -47.44 -11.28 25.40
N ASP A 769 -48.11 -11.51 26.53
CA ASP A 769 -49.31 -10.75 26.91
C ASP A 769 -48.94 -9.34 27.39
N ASP A 770 -49.69 -8.32 26.97
CA ASP A 770 -49.36 -6.92 27.27
C ASP A 770 -49.34 -6.62 28.78
N ALA A 771 -50.18 -7.29 29.57
CA ALA A 771 -50.19 -7.13 31.03
C ALA A 771 -48.91 -7.70 31.67
N ALA A 772 -48.42 -8.83 31.16
CA ALA A 772 -47.18 -9.44 31.63
C ALA A 772 -45.95 -8.58 31.25
N VAL A 773 -45.94 -8.01 30.05
CA VAL A 773 -44.90 -7.07 29.61
C VAL A 773 -44.88 -5.82 30.50
N LYS A 774 -46.05 -5.23 30.79
CA LYS A 774 -46.17 -4.05 31.65
C LYS A 774 -45.66 -4.34 33.06
N ARG A 775 -45.97 -5.52 33.59
CA ARG A 775 -45.45 -5.94 34.90
C ARG A 775 -43.93 -6.06 34.93
N ILE A 776 -43.30 -6.60 33.88
CA ILE A 776 -41.83 -6.65 33.77
C ILE A 776 -41.25 -5.23 33.70
N ALA A 777 -41.89 -4.35 32.92
CA ALA A 777 -41.48 -2.96 32.78
C ALA A 777 -41.48 -2.23 34.13
N GLU A 778 -42.56 -2.37 34.92
CA GLU A 778 -42.69 -1.82 36.27
C GLU A 778 -41.61 -2.36 37.22
N LEU A 779 -41.38 -3.68 37.21
CA LEU A 779 -40.38 -4.32 38.07
C LEU A 779 -38.94 -3.92 37.72
N GLY A 780 -38.68 -3.60 36.46
CA GLY A 780 -37.37 -3.20 35.97
C GLY A 780 -37.16 -1.70 35.89
N TYR A 781 -38.17 -0.88 36.19
CA TYR A 781 -38.07 0.57 36.17
C TYR A 781 -37.32 1.07 37.41
N SER A 782 -36.30 1.90 37.18
CA SER A 782 -35.68 2.70 38.23
C SER A 782 -35.61 4.17 37.82
N PRO A 783 -36.11 5.11 38.64
CA PRO A 783 -35.96 6.54 38.39
C PRO A 783 -34.50 7.05 38.39
N VAL A 784 -33.57 6.24 38.90
CA VAL A 784 -32.13 6.56 39.01
C VAL A 784 -31.30 5.80 37.97
N PHE A 785 -31.62 4.53 37.72
CA PHE A 785 -30.84 3.66 36.82
C PHE A 785 -31.51 3.40 35.45
N GLY A 786 -32.64 4.05 35.17
CA GLY A 786 -33.39 3.90 33.92
C GLY A 786 -33.75 2.44 33.64
N ALA A 787 -33.46 1.99 32.42
CA ALA A 787 -33.72 0.62 31.95
C ALA A 787 -32.68 -0.41 32.42
N ARG A 788 -31.63 -0.02 33.17
CA ARG A 788 -30.53 -0.94 33.56
C ARG A 788 -31.01 -2.19 34.33
N PRO A 789 -31.95 -2.10 35.29
CA PRO A 789 -32.44 -3.27 36.03
C PRO A 789 -33.25 -4.26 35.17
N LEU A 790 -33.84 -3.81 34.04
CA LEU A 790 -34.69 -4.65 33.19
C LEU A 790 -34.01 -5.95 32.76
N ARG A 791 -32.72 -5.90 32.38
CA ARG A 791 -32.00 -7.11 31.95
C ARG A 791 -31.93 -8.15 33.07
N GLN A 792 -31.74 -7.70 34.31
CA GLN A 792 -31.70 -8.59 35.47
C GLN A 792 -33.09 -9.17 35.78
N VAL A 793 -34.13 -8.34 35.71
CA VAL A 793 -35.53 -8.78 35.90
C VAL A 793 -35.92 -9.80 34.83
N ILE A 794 -35.64 -9.53 33.56
CA ILE A 794 -35.90 -10.47 32.45
C ILE A 794 -35.08 -11.75 32.64
N SER A 795 -33.81 -11.65 33.03
CA SER A 795 -33.00 -12.84 33.28
C SER A 795 -33.58 -13.71 34.39
N ALA A 796 -34.02 -13.11 35.50
CA ALA A 796 -34.57 -13.85 36.63
C ALA A 796 -35.98 -14.39 36.36
N LYS A 797 -36.88 -13.55 35.85
CA LYS A 797 -38.32 -13.85 35.75
C LYS A 797 -38.75 -14.47 34.43
N VAL A 798 -37.94 -14.35 33.37
CA VAL A 798 -38.25 -14.89 32.04
C VAL A 798 -37.25 -16.00 31.71
N ARG A 799 -35.96 -15.68 31.59
CA ARG A 799 -34.94 -16.67 31.16
C ARG A 799 -34.77 -17.80 32.17
N GLY A 800 -34.69 -17.48 33.46
CA GLY A 800 -34.56 -18.48 34.53
C GLY A 800 -35.71 -19.47 34.55
N VAL A 801 -36.95 -18.95 34.48
CA VAL A 801 -38.17 -19.77 34.46
C VAL A 801 -38.25 -20.65 33.21
N LEU A 802 -37.95 -20.09 32.02
CA LEU A 802 -37.90 -20.86 30.78
C LEU A 802 -36.83 -21.96 30.83
N ALA A 803 -35.62 -21.64 31.31
CA ALA A 803 -34.53 -22.61 31.42
C ALA A 803 -34.90 -23.77 32.35
N GLU A 804 -35.52 -23.48 33.49
CA GLU A 804 -36.00 -24.51 34.41
C GLU A 804 -37.06 -25.42 33.77
N LYS A 805 -38.06 -24.83 33.10
CA LYS A 805 -39.12 -25.60 32.42
C LYS A 805 -38.58 -26.45 31.26
N ILE A 806 -37.61 -25.94 30.50
CA ILE A 806 -36.93 -26.68 29.43
C ILE A 806 -36.14 -27.87 30.03
N LEU A 807 -35.37 -27.65 31.10
CA LEU A 807 -34.58 -28.70 31.76
C LEU A 807 -35.47 -29.78 32.40
N ARG A 808 -36.63 -29.38 32.93
CA ARG A 808 -37.66 -30.30 33.45
C ARG A 808 -38.43 -31.04 32.35
N LYS A 809 -38.16 -30.74 31.06
CA LYS A 809 -38.87 -31.28 29.88
C LYS A 809 -40.37 -30.96 29.87
N GLU A 810 -40.77 -29.86 30.51
CA GLU A 810 -42.14 -29.35 30.46
C GLU A 810 -42.43 -28.63 29.14
N ILE A 811 -41.38 -28.21 28.41
CA ILE A 811 -41.46 -27.54 27.11
C ILE A 811 -40.69 -28.38 26.09
N SER A 812 -41.31 -28.65 24.95
CA SER A 812 -40.76 -29.44 23.84
C SER A 812 -40.49 -28.59 22.60
N ARG A 813 -39.65 -29.10 21.70
CA ARG A 813 -39.39 -28.44 20.40
C ARG A 813 -40.69 -28.36 19.59
N GLY A 814 -40.99 -27.20 19.03
CA GLY A 814 -42.20 -26.92 18.26
C GLY A 814 -43.34 -26.32 19.08
N ASP A 815 -43.21 -26.22 20.40
CA ASP A 815 -44.24 -25.61 21.24
C ASP A 815 -44.36 -24.10 20.99
N THR A 816 -45.58 -23.59 21.14
CA THR A 816 -45.84 -22.15 21.23
C THR A 816 -46.24 -21.81 22.65
N LEU A 817 -45.50 -20.94 23.31
CA LEU A 817 -45.76 -20.49 24.67
C LEU A 817 -46.44 -19.12 24.66
N LYS A 818 -47.33 -18.87 25.62
CA LYS A 818 -47.82 -17.54 25.95
C LYS A 818 -47.35 -17.15 27.35
N MET A 819 -46.63 -16.03 27.45
CA MET A 819 -46.26 -15.42 28.72
C MET A 819 -47.46 -14.62 29.24
N VAL A 820 -48.02 -15.02 30.37
CA VAL A 820 -49.20 -14.41 30.98
C VAL A 820 -48.90 -13.97 32.41
N LEU A 821 -49.71 -13.05 32.92
CA LEU A 821 -49.69 -12.61 34.30
C LEU A 821 -50.82 -13.31 35.06
N GLU A 822 -50.49 -14.24 35.95
CA GLU A 822 -51.46 -14.94 36.81
C GLU A 822 -51.10 -14.73 38.27
N ASN A 823 -52.07 -14.31 39.09
CA ASN A 823 -51.89 -14.02 40.52
C ASN A 823 -50.74 -13.03 40.84
N GLY A 824 -50.42 -12.13 39.90
CA GLY A 824 -49.33 -11.17 40.04
C GLY A 824 -47.93 -11.74 39.73
N GLU A 825 -47.84 -13.02 39.33
CA GLU A 825 -46.62 -13.69 38.92
C GLU A 825 -46.59 -14.00 37.42
N ILE A 826 -45.38 -14.10 36.86
CA ILE A 826 -45.17 -14.37 35.43
C ILE A 826 -45.18 -15.88 35.23
N GLN A 827 -46.08 -16.35 34.38
CA GLN A 827 -46.18 -17.76 34.01
C GLN A 827 -46.12 -17.97 32.50
N PHE A 828 -45.65 -19.16 32.09
CA PHE A 828 -45.62 -19.60 30.71
C PHE A 828 -46.60 -20.74 30.51
N GLN A 829 -47.57 -20.54 29.63
CA GLN A 829 -48.58 -21.53 29.28
C GLN A 829 -48.33 -22.03 27.85
N ILE A 830 -48.42 -23.35 27.62
CA ILE A 830 -48.37 -23.90 26.27
C ILE A 830 -49.70 -23.59 25.59
N LYS A 831 -49.64 -22.93 24.45
CA LYS A 831 -50.77 -22.69 23.55
C LYS A 831 -51.09 -24.05 22.91
N ASN A 832 -51.99 -24.82 23.52
CA ASN A 832 -52.47 -26.06 22.90
C ASN A 832 -53.07 -25.71 21.53
N GLN A 833 -52.51 -26.26 20.46
CA GLN A 833 -53.20 -26.31 19.18
C GLN A 833 -54.49 -27.10 19.40
N VAL A 834 -55.60 -26.38 19.50
CA VAL A 834 -56.91 -26.98 19.24
C VAL A 834 -56.87 -27.35 17.75
N TYR A 835 -56.54 -28.62 17.47
CA TYR A 835 -56.89 -29.23 16.19
C TYR A 835 -58.41 -29.14 16.07
N ASN A 836 -58.86 -28.35 15.10
CA ASN A 836 -60.12 -28.61 14.40
C ASN A 836 -59.76 -28.87 12.93
#